data_AF-A0A2E7RT57-F1
#
_entry.id   AF-A0A2E7RT57-F1
#
_cell.length_a   1.000
_cell.length_b   1.000
_cell.length_c   1.000
_cell.angle_alpha   90.00
_cell.angle_beta   90.00
_cell.angle_gamma   90.00
#
_symmetry.space_group_name_H-M   'P 1'
#
loop_
_entity.id
_entity.type
_entity.pdbx_description
1 polymer ?
#
loop_
_entity_poly.entity_id
_entity_poly.type
_entity_poly.pdbx_seq_one_letter_code
_entity_poly.pdbx_strand_id
1 'polypeptide(L)'
;MRVTSRPRMSFVVVICSLAIPSTAWADKVDLRPNGTSDRIAVVSKDHVTYLPARRIELVKSVPGSGHARYIRRTSNGDLYVTGAGLEGTLLHSRDGGSTWKSKSYSIENMRFMSAFTILRDDTFIIVFMPPGKHRVLIAHSGDLGRTWSVTQPKIDLGPYTEAYAYNSDLLERPDGELLLTLDLRAGPDAINDEDGNPLPLVLKGSFPHLFRSKDGGKTWREQSLITMYGGEAHLLELPDGNLLQCVRKQRWHRLPGDPVKPMDAKLLSGYRPEFDSEERRKENSEGTNRVKNMFIGESRDGGHTWTDERQVTSFLQCSGDMALLPNGTLVLEFLHRYPDDVANTGIRARISDDTGKTWRDETYILSQGNSKDIDSGSCYPGTIAMPNGTLISICANWVNGRTRLEAVHWKPLSATARRAKTPPRKKSRTFVNSLGMKMIEVEAKPFDSWTPDMTRYNRLPLSGQAPDVAFALNRPRVPLRVAMKGDYYLGEFPVTNGMYRQFVEDTDHRKPQGRLVDFFWLHKSGAPWDMKGFDGKNLPVTGVNNQDAVAFCKWLSKREGRTYRVPRYYEFEFANRAGTDQRFWWGEQPDVRKMNFGRSLIGHPTPVGSYPPNPWGFYDLHGNVWQYCINDGRTDSHGRGRWGGWGSAFNSPSRMTGADAWSNFNEGPNLMRLLSAGFRLACDADQGTARPRDLKKPTIVAAGNRGQELPELEVTVGKRIDMGPIPTNAAFFMATANGTWILNNKRSADKGKTWQACEPIGEAFCQLRDGTIISMPNGGSPETRLNFPDPLSGKSTLPVRVSTDDWKTVKTFRASFQVPLARFFYPVRGLIELDDGRLLMTMYGRMHGDRIREDSPVGFELRTPWIKTRVIVVQSKDRGKSWQYLSTVSYNPQLGFEGQNESDLIRLPSGLLAVFMRTGIHGYVDKHGRKNLDQPLLVSWSADNGTNWSDPQRIHVGDRLIAGIYPRALLTKQNVLAVLRCRPDGSVIFSPNGDGGFWSDEHIYYRPGNGPRHAGMQDMALIGPNTMLVVDVVHKGAWRVEGVPITVTKKARKVERPR
;
A
#
# COMPACT_ATOMS: atom_id res chain seq x y z
N MET A 1 -61.82 32.36 2.35
CA MET A 1 -62.60 33.46 1.75
C MET A 1 -61.68 34.42 1.02
N ARG A 2 -62.21 35.12 0.01
CA ARG A 2 -61.51 36.12 -0.83
C ARG A 2 -60.92 37.29 -0.01
N VAL A 3 -59.77 37.76 -0.52
CA VAL A 3 -59.08 39.06 -0.46
C VAL A 3 -59.82 40.22 0.25
N THR A 4 -59.13 41.00 1.11
CA THR A 4 -58.86 42.45 0.91
C THR A 4 -58.07 43.13 2.04
N SER A 5 -57.20 44.08 1.63
CA SER A 5 -56.66 45.27 2.33
C SER A 5 -55.28 45.22 3.03
N ARG A 6 -54.47 46.22 2.65
CA ARG A 6 -53.08 46.63 3.01
C ARG A 6 -53.06 47.36 4.39
N PRO A 7 -51.93 47.53 5.15
CA PRO A 7 -50.72 48.28 4.70
C PRO A 7 -49.33 48.01 5.37
N ARG A 8 -48.30 48.59 4.73
CA ARG A 8 -46.99 49.14 5.18
C ARG A 8 -45.97 48.29 5.97
N MET A 9 -44.83 48.10 5.29
CA MET A 9 -43.46 47.78 5.69
C MET A 9 -43.09 47.80 7.18
N SER A 10 -42.70 46.62 7.66
CA SER A 10 -41.53 46.39 8.52
C SER A 10 -40.79 45.19 7.93
N PHE A 11 -39.48 45.27 7.72
CA PHE A 11 -38.69 44.18 7.13
C PHE A 11 -38.68 42.97 8.09
N VAL A 12 -39.42 41.92 7.74
CA VAL A 12 -39.26 40.58 8.31
C VAL A 12 -38.68 39.71 7.22
N VAL A 13 -37.41 39.30 7.38
CA VAL A 13 -36.79 38.27 6.54
C VAL A 13 -37.40 36.93 6.95
N VAL A 14 -38.43 36.49 6.23
CA VAL A 14 -38.90 35.11 6.27
C VAL A 14 -37.96 34.27 5.43
N ILE A 15 -37.06 33.54 6.10
CA ILE A 15 -36.29 32.46 5.47
C ILE A 15 -37.27 31.32 5.23
N CYS A 16 -37.81 31.22 4.01
CA CYS A 16 -38.43 29.98 3.52
C CYS A 16 -37.32 28.94 3.32
N SER A 17 -37.05 28.15 4.36
CA SER A 17 -36.34 26.89 4.24
C SER A 17 -37.18 25.93 3.39
N LEU A 18 -36.78 25.74 2.12
CA LEU A 18 -37.16 24.58 1.33
C LEU A 18 -36.54 23.34 1.98
N ALA A 19 -37.23 22.81 2.99
CA ALA A 19 -37.02 21.48 3.51
C ALA A 19 -37.46 20.48 2.42
N ILE A 20 -36.47 19.90 1.74
CA ILE A 20 -36.65 18.64 1.01
C ILE A 20 -36.62 17.53 2.07
N PRO A 21 -37.57 16.60 2.11
CA PRO A 21 -37.70 15.64 3.20
C PRO A 21 -36.49 14.70 3.24
N SER A 22 -35.72 14.76 4.32
CA SER A 22 -34.70 13.77 4.68
C SER A 22 -35.29 12.59 5.46
N THR A 23 -36.59 12.31 5.33
CA THR A 23 -37.32 11.36 6.18
C THR A 23 -37.70 10.08 5.45
N ALA A 24 -36.71 9.32 4.96
CA ALA A 24 -36.95 7.94 4.52
C ALA A 24 -35.99 6.90 5.15
N TRP A 25 -35.10 7.32 6.06
CA TRP A 25 -34.34 6.44 6.95
C TRP A 25 -34.52 6.81 8.43
N ALA A 26 -35.54 7.61 8.74
CA ALA A 26 -35.81 8.11 10.08
C ALA A 26 -36.70 7.17 10.90
N ASP A 27 -36.60 5.86 10.69
CA ASP A 27 -36.78 4.95 11.83
C ASP A 27 -35.44 4.98 12.55
N LYS A 28 -35.29 5.89 13.53
CA LYS A 28 -34.14 5.86 14.43
C LYS A 28 -33.98 4.41 14.87
N VAL A 29 -32.79 3.83 14.70
CA VAL A 29 -32.52 2.47 15.18
C VAL A 29 -32.96 2.45 16.65
N ASP A 30 -34.06 1.78 16.95
CA ASP A 30 -34.57 1.69 18.31
C ASP A 30 -34.25 0.30 18.81
N LEU A 31 -33.26 0.21 19.70
CA LEU A 31 -32.93 -1.06 20.34
C LEU A 31 -33.96 -1.45 21.42
N ARG A 32 -34.89 -0.57 21.81
CA ARG A 32 -35.87 -0.80 22.90
C ARG A 32 -37.24 -0.09 22.69
N PRO A 33 -38.01 -0.41 21.65
CA PRO A 33 -39.32 0.22 21.44
C PRO A 33 -40.29 0.04 22.63
N ASN A 34 -40.18 -1.09 23.34
CA ASN A 34 -41.09 -1.50 24.42
C ASN A 34 -40.34 -1.89 25.73
N GLY A 35 -39.08 -1.47 25.91
CA GLY A 35 -38.35 -1.63 27.18
C GLY A 35 -37.63 -2.96 27.44
N THR A 36 -37.76 -4.00 26.60
CA THR A 36 -37.12 -5.34 26.83
C THR A 36 -36.62 -6.05 25.56
N SER A 37 -36.07 -5.32 24.59
CA SER A 37 -35.60 -5.96 23.35
C SER A 37 -34.19 -6.56 23.48
N ASP A 38 -34.12 -7.90 23.38
CA ASP A 38 -32.89 -8.73 23.33
C ASP A 38 -32.27 -8.72 21.93
N ARG A 39 -31.89 -7.53 21.46
CA ARG A 39 -31.31 -7.36 20.11
C ARG A 39 -30.18 -6.34 20.08
N ILE A 40 -29.30 -6.49 19.10
CA ILE A 40 -28.37 -5.46 18.62
C ILE A 40 -28.69 -5.13 17.16
N ALA A 41 -28.32 -3.95 16.71
CA ALA A 41 -28.49 -3.58 15.30
C ALA A 41 -27.15 -3.67 14.56
N VAL A 42 -27.20 -4.12 13.31
CA VAL A 42 -26.09 -4.15 12.38
C VAL A 42 -26.46 -3.19 11.27
N VAL A 43 -25.76 -2.06 11.21
CA VAL A 43 -26.02 -1.02 10.23
C VAL A 43 -25.02 -1.15 9.11
N SER A 44 -25.53 -1.35 7.91
CA SER A 44 -24.81 -1.22 6.66
C SER A 44 -25.36 -0.04 5.88
N LYS A 45 -24.71 0.33 4.79
CA LYS A 45 -25.09 1.45 3.95
C LYS A 45 -26.55 1.43 3.46
N ASP A 46 -27.08 0.23 3.20
CA ASP A 46 -28.39 0.04 2.55
C ASP A 46 -29.37 -0.76 3.42
N HIS A 47 -28.99 -1.15 4.65
CA HIS A 47 -29.83 -2.04 5.47
C HIS A 47 -29.47 -2.02 6.96
N VAL A 48 -30.50 -2.10 7.81
CA VAL A 48 -30.38 -2.37 9.25
C VAL A 48 -30.89 -3.79 9.51
N THR A 49 -30.02 -4.66 10.00
CA THR A 49 -30.42 -6.00 10.48
C THR A 49 -30.37 -6.04 11.99
N TYR A 50 -31.36 -6.66 12.64
CA TYR A 50 -31.32 -6.91 14.07
C TYR A 50 -30.87 -8.34 14.34
N LEU A 51 -29.86 -8.49 15.19
CA LEU A 51 -29.39 -9.79 15.66
C LEU A 51 -29.88 -10.05 17.08
N PRO A 52 -30.17 -11.32 17.43
CA PRO A 52 -30.45 -11.68 18.81
C PRO A 52 -29.24 -11.37 19.69
N ALA A 53 -29.48 -10.75 20.83
CA ALA A 53 -28.48 -10.51 21.85
C ALA A 53 -29.14 -10.63 23.21
N ARG A 54 -28.50 -11.28 24.18
CA ARG A 54 -29.04 -11.36 25.55
C ARG A 54 -28.47 -10.20 26.36
N ARG A 55 -29.35 -9.37 26.93
CA ARG A 55 -28.93 -8.23 27.78
C ARG A 55 -29.16 -8.55 29.25
N ILE A 56 -28.12 -8.39 30.05
CA ILE A 56 -28.15 -8.69 31.48
C ILE A 56 -27.72 -7.45 32.23
N GLU A 57 -28.56 -6.95 33.12
CA GLU A 57 -28.21 -5.83 33.99
C GLU A 57 -27.25 -6.29 35.08
N LEU A 58 -26.09 -5.63 35.20
CA LEU A 58 -25.09 -5.98 36.23
C LEU A 58 -25.46 -5.34 37.57
N VAL A 59 -25.83 -4.06 37.54
CA VAL A 59 -26.22 -3.27 38.72
C VAL A 59 -27.27 -2.22 38.33
N LYS A 60 -28.24 -1.98 39.23
CA LYS A 60 -29.38 -1.08 38.99
C LYS A 60 -28.97 0.37 38.71
N SER A 61 -27.92 0.87 39.37
CA SER A 61 -27.32 2.19 39.10
C SER A 61 -26.07 2.43 39.95
N VAL A 62 -25.04 3.07 39.39
CA VAL A 62 -23.90 3.63 40.15
C VAL A 62 -23.85 5.17 40.03
N PRO A 63 -23.40 5.90 41.07
CA PRO A 63 -23.17 7.35 40.99
C PRO A 63 -22.06 7.71 40.00
N GLY A 64 -22.19 8.81 39.26
CA GLY A 64 -21.13 9.28 38.35
C GLY A 64 -21.05 8.52 37.02
N SER A 65 -19.94 8.68 36.29
CA SER A 65 -19.75 8.20 34.90
C SER A 65 -19.31 6.73 34.77
N GLY A 66 -19.22 5.97 35.87
CA GLY A 66 -19.00 4.51 35.96
C GLY A 66 -18.52 3.76 34.70
N HIS A 67 -17.23 3.83 34.37
CA HIS A 67 -16.59 3.18 33.23
C HIS A 67 -16.12 1.75 33.52
N ALA A 68 -17.04 0.78 33.51
CA ALA A 68 -16.80 -0.66 33.72
C ALA A 68 -16.08 -1.37 32.54
N ARG A 69 -14.89 -0.88 32.18
CA ARG A 69 -14.14 -1.29 30.98
C ARG A 69 -13.45 -2.65 31.11
N TYR A 70 -12.95 -3.01 32.29
CA TYR A 70 -12.02 -4.13 32.40
C TYR A 70 -12.78 -5.41 32.74
N ILE A 71 -13.19 -6.14 31.70
CA ILE A 71 -13.67 -7.50 31.83
C ILE A 71 -12.51 -8.49 31.68
N ARG A 72 -12.32 -9.36 32.67
CA ARG A 72 -11.24 -10.35 32.71
C ARG A 72 -11.77 -11.69 33.20
N ARG A 73 -11.06 -12.76 32.86
CA ARG A 73 -11.45 -14.15 33.15
C ARG A 73 -10.32 -14.84 33.89
N THR A 74 -10.64 -15.51 35.00
CA THR A 74 -9.71 -16.35 35.76
C THR A 74 -9.49 -17.71 35.07
N SER A 75 -8.50 -18.46 35.55
CA SER A 75 -8.15 -19.79 35.06
C SER A 75 -9.32 -20.78 35.16
N ASN A 76 -10.12 -20.71 36.24
CA ASN A 76 -11.32 -21.53 36.44
C ASN A 76 -12.54 -21.05 35.61
N GLY A 77 -12.42 -19.90 34.93
CA GLY A 77 -13.41 -19.35 34.04
C GLY A 77 -14.43 -18.38 34.63
N ASP A 78 -14.27 -17.98 35.90
CA ASP A 78 -15.05 -16.91 36.50
C ASP A 78 -14.73 -15.57 35.80
N LEU A 79 -15.76 -14.74 35.63
CA LEU A 79 -15.64 -13.42 35.00
C LEU A 79 -15.64 -12.33 36.06
N TYR A 80 -14.81 -11.33 35.87
CA TYR A 80 -14.68 -10.17 36.75
C TYR A 80 -14.71 -8.88 35.93
N VAL A 81 -15.44 -7.88 36.43
CA VAL A 81 -15.60 -6.56 35.81
C VAL A 81 -15.37 -5.48 36.85
N THR A 82 -14.49 -4.53 36.51
CA THR A 82 -14.30 -3.27 37.26
C THR A 82 -13.92 -2.14 36.31
N GLY A 83 -13.81 -0.92 36.82
CA GLY A 83 -13.72 0.28 36.00
C GLY A 83 -13.43 1.57 36.75
N ALA A 84 -12.98 2.59 36.02
CA ALA A 84 -12.94 3.95 36.56
C ALA A 84 -14.39 4.40 36.87
N GLY A 85 -14.70 4.85 38.08
CA GLY A 85 -16.07 5.06 38.55
C GLY A 85 -16.75 3.81 39.16
N LEU A 86 -16.03 2.68 39.24
CA LEU A 86 -16.36 1.51 40.07
C LEU A 86 -15.27 1.29 41.13
N GLU A 87 -14.54 2.35 41.53
CA GLU A 87 -13.51 2.25 42.56
C GLU A 87 -14.06 1.59 43.82
N GLY A 88 -13.41 0.51 44.25
CA GLY A 88 -13.81 -0.25 45.43
C GLY A 88 -14.99 -1.20 45.21
N THR A 89 -15.42 -1.41 43.96
CA THR A 89 -16.44 -2.39 43.57
C THR A 89 -15.93 -3.32 42.48
N LEU A 90 -16.07 -4.61 42.72
CA LEU A 90 -15.72 -5.68 41.78
C LEU A 90 -16.98 -6.48 41.47
N LEU A 91 -17.38 -6.52 40.21
CA LEU A 91 -18.52 -7.32 39.76
C LEU A 91 -18.00 -8.67 39.29
N HIS A 92 -18.68 -9.76 39.62
CA HIS A 92 -18.22 -11.09 39.24
C HIS A 92 -19.36 -12.03 38.85
N SER A 93 -19.06 -12.97 37.98
CA SER A 93 -19.98 -14.01 37.50
C SER A 93 -19.29 -15.36 37.49
N ARG A 94 -20.00 -16.39 37.94
CA ARG A 94 -19.52 -17.80 37.99
C ARG A 94 -20.25 -18.73 37.02
N ASP A 95 -21.16 -18.19 36.22
CA ASP A 95 -22.05 -18.93 35.33
C ASP A 95 -21.94 -18.43 33.88
N GLY A 96 -20.72 -18.00 33.50
CA GLY A 96 -20.42 -17.53 32.16
C GLY A 96 -21.08 -16.19 31.80
N GLY A 97 -21.32 -15.33 32.79
CA GLY A 97 -21.90 -14.00 32.61
C GLY A 97 -23.42 -13.96 32.72
N SER A 98 -24.09 -15.07 33.06
CA SER A 98 -25.55 -15.15 33.14
C SER A 98 -26.12 -14.44 34.38
N THR A 99 -25.39 -14.46 35.49
CA THR A 99 -25.69 -13.72 36.72
C THR A 99 -24.45 -13.03 37.26
N TRP A 100 -24.65 -11.86 37.88
CA TRP A 100 -23.59 -11.01 38.40
C TRP A 100 -23.81 -10.69 39.86
N LYS A 101 -22.72 -10.68 40.65
CA LYS A 101 -22.71 -10.28 42.06
C LYS A 101 -21.65 -9.19 42.25
N SER A 102 -21.91 -8.26 43.16
CA SER A 102 -20.94 -7.23 43.55
C SER A 102 -20.20 -7.63 44.82
N LYS A 103 -18.91 -7.35 44.85
CA LYS A 103 -18.04 -7.45 46.02
C LYS A 103 -17.34 -6.11 46.22
N SER A 104 -17.39 -5.55 47.42
CA SER A 104 -16.65 -4.34 47.76
C SER A 104 -15.20 -4.67 48.13
N TYR A 105 -14.30 -3.75 47.84
CA TYR A 105 -12.91 -3.79 48.27
C TYR A 105 -12.43 -2.36 48.58
N SER A 106 -11.33 -2.23 49.31
CA SER A 106 -10.72 -0.94 49.61
C SER A 106 -9.22 -1.01 49.31
N ILE A 107 -8.72 0.01 48.62
CA ILE A 107 -7.30 0.22 48.34
C ILE A 107 -6.99 1.64 48.79
N GLU A 108 -6.00 1.77 49.68
CA GLU A 108 -5.61 3.05 50.22
C GLU A 108 -5.18 4.02 49.10
N ASN A 109 -5.60 5.29 49.21
CA ASN A 109 -5.28 6.35 48.26
C ASN A 109 -5.75 6.10 46.81
N MET A 110 -6.63 5.13 46.55
CA MET A 110 -7.16 4.90 45.21
C MET A 110 -8.17 5.99 44.83
N ARG A 111 -7.83 6.80 43.83
CA ARG A 111 -8.72 7.84 43.29
C ARG A 111 -9.21 7.56 41.88
N PHE A 112 -8.32 7.10 41.00
CA PHE A 112 -8.64 6.86 39.61
C PHE A 112 -8.02 5.54 39.15
N MET A 113 -8.84 4.57 38.79
CA MET A 113 -8.34 3.31 38.24
C MET A 113 -7.95 3.48 36.76
N SER A 114 -6.79 2.94 36.43
CA SER A 114 -6.10 3.15 35.15
C SER A 114 -5.98 1.91 34.30
N ALA A 115 -5.87 0.73 34.90
CA ALA A 115 -5.87 -0.58 34.24
C ALA A 115 -6.24 -1.66 35.26
N PHE A 116 -6.89 -2.74 34.80
CA PHE A 116 -7.11 -3.95 35.59
C PHE A 116 -6.83 -5.19 34.74
N THR A 117 -6.08 -6.14 35.29
CA THR A 117 -5.86 -7.44 34.66
C THR A 117 -5.87 -8.57 35.69
N ILE A 118 -6.10 -9.78 35.20
CA ILE A 118 -5.96 -11.02 35.98
C ILE A 118 -4.85 -11.82 35.30
N LEU A 119 -3.80 -12.12 36.05
CA LEU A 119 -2.68 -12.92 35.57
C LEU A 119 -3.07 -14.39 35.43
N ARG A 120 -2.23 -15.17 34.74
CA ARG A 120 -2.42 -16.62 34.52
C ARG A 120 -2.50 -17.43 35.82
N ASP A 121 -1.91 -16.92 36.90
CA ASP A 121 -1.96 -17.51 38.24
C ASP A 121 -3.14 -17.01 39.10
N ASP A 122 -4.10 -16.31 38.47
CA ASP A 122 -5.26 -15.65 39.09
C ASP A 122 -4.94 -14.49 40.03
N THR A 123 -3.70 -13.96 40.01
CA THR A 123 -3.36 -12.71 40.70
C THR A 123 -4.04 -11.53 40.02
N PHE A 124 -4.74 -10.71 40.80
CA PHE A 124 -5.37 -9.49 40.32
C PHE A 124 -4.39 -8.34 40.42
N ILE A 125 -4.29 -7.56 39.34
CA ILE A 125 -3.48 -6.33 39.32
C ILE A 125 -4.36 -5.15 38.95
N ILE A 126 -4.31 -4.11 39.78
CA ILE A 126 -4.91 -2.80 39.52
C ILE A 126 -3.81 -1.76 39.42
N VAL A 127 -3.77 -1.03 38.32
CA VAL A 127 -2.97 0.19 38.16
C VAL A 127 -3.87 1.38 38.45
N PHE A 128 -3.44 2.32 39.28
CA PHE A 128 -4.24 3.48 39.66
C PHE A 128 -3.39 4.71 39.97
N MET A 129 -4.04 5.88 40.05
CA MET A 129 -3.40 7.13 40.45
C MET A 129 -4.00 7.66 41.77
N PRO A 130 -3.17 8.16 42.70
CA PRO A 130 -3.63 8.76 43.95
C PRO A 130 -4.05 10.23 43.79
N PRO A 131 -4.73 10.83 44.80
CA PRO A 131 -5.04 12.25 44.79
C PRO A 131 -3.78 13.13 44.72
N GLY A 132 -3.79 14.14 43.85
CA GLY A 132 -2.89 15.31 43.94
C GLY A 132 -1.48 15.17 43.37
N LYS A 133 -1.08 14.06 42.71
CA LYS A 133 0.22 13.94 41.99
C LYS A 133 0.12 13.01 40.78
N HIS A 134 0.88 13.28 39.72
CA HIS A 134 1.06 12.43 38.52
C HIS A 134 1.94 11.21 38.81
N ARG A 135 1.47 10.33 39.72
CA ARG A 135 2.17 9.12 40.14
C ARG A 135 1.31 7.89 39.87
N VAL A 136 1.92 6.83 39.38
CA VAL A 136 1.27 5.53 39.14
C VAL A 136 1.56 4.62 40.33
N LEU A 137 0.52 3.98 40.88
CA LEU A 137 0.61 2.94 41.91
C LEU A 137 0.01 1.64 41.38
N ILE A 138 0.49 0.51 41.90
CA ILE A 138 0.05 -0.82 41.50
C ILE A 138 -0.39 -1.58 42.75
N ALA A 139 -1.63 -2.07 42.75
CA ALA A 139 -2.16 -2.95 43.78
C ALA A 139 -2.27 -4.38 43.26
N HIS A 140 -1.84 -5.33 44.09
CA HIS A 140 -1.88 -6.76 43.81
C HIS A 140 -2.81 -7.46 44.80
N SER A 141 -3.49 -8.50 44.34
CA SER A 141 -4.29 -9.40 45.18
C SER A 141 -4.20 -10.84 44.70
N GLY A 142 -3.63 -11.72 45.53
CA GLY A 142 -3.55 -13.17 45.25
C GLY A 142 -4.73 -13.98 45.78
N ASP A 143 -5.77 -13.32 46.31
CA ASP A 143 -6.93 -13.97 46.95
C ASP A 143 -8.26 -13.52 46.33
N LEU A 144 -8.25 -13.26 45.01
CA LEU A 144 -9.41 -12.84 44.22
C LEU A 144 -10.01 -11.51 44.72
N GLY A 145 -9.15 -10.55 45.06
CA GLY A 145 -9.51 -9.20 45.48
C GLY A 145 -10.06 -9.11 46.90
N ARG A 146 -9.74 -10.04 47.82
CA ARG A 146 -10.17 -9.94 49.23
C ARG A 146 -9.20 -9.04 50.01
N THR A 147 -7.90 -9.20 49.79
CA THR A 147 -6.84 -8.38 50.37
C THR A 147 -5.98 -7.79 49.26
N TRP A 148 -5.41 -6.61 49.51
CA TRP A 148 -4.64 -5.86 48.53
C TRP A 148 -3.32 -5.37 49.13
N SER A 149 -2.23 -5.57 48.40
CA SER A 149 -0.94 -4.95 48.70
C SER A 149 -0.63 -3.86 47.66
N VAL A 150 -0.33 -2.65 48.11
CA VAL A 150 -0.01 -1.51 47.22
C VAL A 150 1.50 -1.34 47.14
N THR A 151 2.00 -1.16 45.91
CA THR A 151 3.40 -0.87 45.63
C THR A 151 3.53 0.39 44.79
N GLN A 152 4.59 1.16 45.06
CA GLN A 152 5.02 2.23 44.16
C GLN A 152 6.04 1.66 43.18
N PRO A 153 5.70 1.49 41.89
CA PRO A 153 6.63 0.96 40.90
C PRO A 153 7.79 1.93 40.64
N LYS A 154 8.96 1.38 40.31
CA LYS A 154 10.05 2.15 39.70
C LYS A 154 9.84 2.17 38.19
N ILE A 155 9.45 3.31 37.64
CA ILE A 155 9.20 3.50 36.20
C ILE A 155 10.30 4.40 35.63
N ASP A 156 11.01 3.91 34.62
CA ASP A 156 12.01 4.69 33.88
C ASP A 156 11.35 5.52 32.78
N LEU A 157 11.09 6.80 33.07
CA LEU A 157 10.43 7.72 32.12
C LEU A 157 11.36 8.20 31.00
N GLY A 158 12.66 7.89 31.05
CA GLY A 158 13.65 8.49 30.16
C GLY A 158 13.61 10.02 30.22
N PRO A 159 13.45 10.74 29.08
CA PRO A 159 13.50 12.20 29.05
C PRO A 159 12.18 12.89 29.49
N TYR A 160 11.13 12.13 29.79
CA TYR A 160 9.83 12.68 30.19
C TYR A 160 9.77 12.89 31.70
N THR A 161 9.11 13.96 32.13
CA THR A 161 8.98 14.32 33.55
C THR A 161 7.67 13.84 34.17
N GLU A 162 6.66 13.49 33.36
CA GLU A 162 5.34 13.05 33.81
C GLU A 162 4.83 11.84 33.04
N ALA A 163 4.21 10.90 33.77
CA ALA A 163 3.46 9.77 33.22
C ALA A 163 2.01 9.81 33.68
N TYR A 164 1.10 9.58 32.74
CA TYR A 164 -0.33 9.52 32.96
C TYR A 164 -0.84 8.15 32.58
N ALA A 165 -1.60 7.53 33.49
CA ALA A 165 -2.25 6.25 33.26
C ALA A 165 -3.75 6.46 33.00
N TYR A 166 -4.13 7.27 32.01
CA TYR A 166 -5.56 7.47 31.70
C TYR A 166 -6.06 6.38 30.75
N ASN A 167 -6.89 5.46 31.26
CA ASN A 167 -7.45 4.34 30.49
C ASN A 167 -6.38 3.51 29.77
N SER A 168 -5.32 3.19 30.51
CA SER A 168 -4.24 2.30 30.12
C SER A 168 -4.72 0.85 30.01
N ASP A 169 -3.88 0.03 29.38
CA ASP A 169 -4.02 -1.42 29.34
C ASP A 169 -2.79 -2.12 29.93
N LEU A 170 -3.02 -3.32 30.45
CA LEU A 170 -2.03 -4.17 31.09
C LEU A 170 -2.22 -5.61 30.60
N LEU A 171 -1.20 -6.12 29.93
CA LEU A 171 -1.20 -7.43 29.28
C LEU A 171 -0.05 -8.30 29.83
N GLU A 172 -0.35 -9.56 30.15
CA GLU A 172 0.66 -10.57 30.49
C GLU A 172 0.94 -11.46 29.28
N ARG A 173 2.22 -11.56 28.93
CA ARG A 173 2.70 -12.43 27.85
C ARG A 173 2.88 -13.88 28.31
N PRO A 174 2.99 -14.86 27.39
CA PRO A 174 3.18 -16.27 27.74
C PRO A 174 4.43 -16.56 28.59
N ASP A 175 5.46 -15.71 28.51
CA ASP A 175 6.70 -15.83 29.27
C ASP A 175 6.64 -15.15 30.67
N GLY A 176 5.48 -14.62 31.07
CA GLY A 176 5.28 -13.91 32.33
C GLY A 176 5.71 -12.44 32.31
N GLU A 177 6.15 -11.91 31.16
CA GLU A 177 6.43 -10.49 31.00
C GLU A 177 5.13 -9.67 31.02
N LEU A 178 5.10 -8.60 31.81
CA LEU A 178 3.99 -7.66 31.85
C LEU A 178 4.27 -6.47 30.93
N LEU A 179 3.26 -6.09 30.16
CA LEU A 179 3.26 -4.96 29.25
C LEU A 179 2.22 -3.92 29.71
N LEU A 180 2.65 -2.68 29.95
CA LEU A 180 1.80 -1.58 30.43
C LEU A 180 1.86 -0.40 29.47
N THR A 181 0.71 0.10 29.03
CA THR A 181 0.66 1.34 28.24
C THR A 181 0.56 2.56 29.13
N LEU A 182 1.40 3.58 28.97
CA LEU A 182 1.30 4.86 29.69
C LEU A 182 1.40 6.04 28.71
N ASP A 183 0.62 7.09 28.96
CA ASP A 183 0.70 8.35 28.23
C ASP A 183 1.77 9.25 28.87
N LEU A 184 2.84 9.55 28.14
CA LEU A 184 3.92 10.41 28.62
C LEU A 184 3.74 11.86 28.13
N ARG A 185 4.16 12.81 28.97
CA ARG A 185 4.18 14.25 28.65
C ARG A 185 5.48 14.90 29.13
N ALA A 186 5.95 15.89 28.37
CA ALA A 186 6.90 16.87 28.90
C ALA A 186 6.11 17.79 29.85
N GLY A 187 6.48 17.83 31.13
CA GLY A 187 5.79 18.61 32.16
C GLY A 187 5.74 20.12 31.84
N PRO A 188 4.89 20.88 32.53
CA PRO A 188 4.64 22.30 32.25
C PRO A 188 5.91 23.18 32.34
N ASP A 189 6.91 22.77 33.12
CA ASP A 189 8.17 23.50 33.34
C ASP A 189 9.30 23.07 32.40
N ALA A 190 9.10 22.04 31.56
CA ALA A 190 10.04 21.62 30.54
C ALA A 190 9.93 22.56 29.32
N ILE A 191 10.38 23.80 29.51
CA ILE A 191 10.42 24.80 28.45
C ILE A 191 11.67 24.60 27.61
N ASN A 192 12.75 24.12 28.23
CA ASN A 192 14.06 23.98 27.62
C ASN A 192 14.69 22.60 27.87
N ASP A 193 15.64 22.17 27.03
CA ASP A 193 16.51 21.01 27.28
C ASP A 193 17.60 21.32 28.34
N GLU A 194 18.44 20.33 28.64
CA GLU A 194 19.54 20.45 29.63
C GLU A 194 20.55 21.56 29.27
N ASP A 195 20.60 21.96 28.00
CA ASP A 195 21.45 23.03 27.46
C ASP A 195 20.72 24.39 27.41
N GLY A 196 19.47 24.46 27.87
CA GLY A 196 18.69 25.70 27.92
C GLY A 196 17.98 26.07 26.60
N ASN A 197 17.93 25.18 25.60
CA ASN A 197 17.24 25.43 24.33
C ASN A 197 15.75 25.10 24.40
N PRO A 198 14.86 25.92 23.82
CA PRO A 198 13.42 25.68 23.84
C PRO A 198 13.03 24.33 23.24
N LEU A 199 12.30 23.51 24.00
CA LEU A 199 11.76 22.25 23.52
C LEU A 199 10.72 22.51 22.41
N PRO A 200 10.77 21.77 21.28
CA PRO A 200 9.83 22.00 20.18
C PRO A 200 8.37 21.81 20.62
N LEU A 201 7.46 22.64 20.09
CA LEU A 201 6.00 22.60 20.39
C LEU A 201 5.36 21.21 20.23
N VAL A 202 6.01 20.35 19.44
CA VAL A 202 5.72 18.93 19.22
C VAL A 202 5.62 18.14 20.53
N LEU A 203 6.44 18.46 21.55
CA LEU A 203 6.58 17.69 22.80
C LEU A 203 5.52 18.02 23.87
N LYS A 204 4.62 18.99 23.62
CA LYS A 204 3.47 19.31 24.50
C LYS A 204 2.26 18.36 24.31
N GLY A 205 2.41 17.31 23.50
CA GLY A 205 1.37 16.31 23.20
C GLY A 205 1.34 15.13 24.18
N SER A 206 0.32 14.27 24.05
CA SER A 206 0.25 12.97 24.75
C SER A 206 0.88 11.89 23.86
N PHE A 207 1.80 11.11 24.42
CA PHE A 207 2.55 10.08 23.71
C PHE A 207 2.40 8.73 24.41
N PRO A 208 1.55 7.83 23.92
CA PRO A 208 1.41 6.50 24.49
C PRO A 208 2.68 5.70 24.23
N HIS A 209 3.26 5.19 25.31
CA HIS A 209 4.42 4.31 25.30
C HIS A 209 4.06 2.96 25.91
N LEU A 210 4.76 1.92 25.47
CA LEU A 210 4.69 0.58 26.02
C LEU A 210 5.86 0.37 26.99
N PHE A 211 5.56 0.01 28.23
CA PHE A 211 6.53 -0.32 29.27
C PHE A 211 6.52 -1.82 29.55
N ARG A 212 7.67 -2.37 29.99
CA ARG A 212 7.83 -3.80 30.25
C ARG A 212 8.28 -4.06 31.68
N SER A 213 7.79 -5.14 32.27
CA SER A 213 8.21 -5.62 33.59
C SER A 213 8.37 -7.15 33.60
N LYS A 214 9.46 -7.63 34.22
CA LYS A 214 9.77 -9.06 34.40
C LYS A 214 9.79 -9.49 35.88
N ASP A 215 9.47 -8.57 36.78
CA ASP A 215 9.55 -8.78 38.24
C ASP A 215 8.17 -8.63 38.93
N GLY A 216 7.10 -8.93 38.18
CA GLY A 216 5.71 -8.85 38.66
C GLY A 216 5.18 -7.41 38.78
N GLY A 217 5.75 -6.47 38.02
CA GLY A 217 5.31 -5.07 37.99
C GLY A 217 6.01 -4.16 39.00
N LYS A 218 7.12 -4.59 39.62
CA LYS A 218 7.87 -3.76 40.59
C LYS A 218 8.75 -2.73 39.88
N THR A 219 9.37 -3.13 38.77
CA THR A 219 10.17 -2.25 37.90
C THR A 219 9.63 -2.28 36.48
N TRP A 220 9.61 -1.10 35.85
CA TRP A 220 9.14 -0.88 34.48
C TRP A 220 10.21 -0.14 33.69
N ARG A 221 10.72 -0.78 32.63
CA ARG A 221 11.83 -0.29 31.81
C ARG A 221 11.54 -0.52 30.31
N GLU A 222 12.45 -0.05 29.45
CA GLU A 222 12.46 -0.31 28.00
C GLU A 222 11.19 0.20 27.28
N GLN A 223 11.01 1.52 27.26
CA GLN A 223 9.85 2.14 26.63
C GLN A 223 9.93 2.17 25.09
N SER A 224 8.87 1.76 24.40
CA SER A 224 8.69 1.97 22.96
C SER A 224 7.52 2.92 22.69
N LEU A 225 7.70 3.84 21.75
CA LEU A 225 6.64 4.75 21.34
C LEU A 225 5.59 3.98 20.51
N ILE A 226 4.35 3.96 20.98
CA ILE A 226 3.24 3.32 20.25
C ILE A 226 2.80 4.22 19.09
N THR A 227 2.62 5.52 19.36
CA THR A 227 2.20 6.48 18.34
C THR A 227 2.50 7.93 18.73
N MET A 228 2.71 8.77 17.71
CA MET A 228 2.70 10.22 17.85
C MET A 228 1.26 10.75 17.97
N TYR A 229 0.98 11.56 18.99
CA TYR A 229 -0.30 12.26 19.21
C TYR A 229 -1.52 11.34 19.42
N GLY A 230 -1.34 10.33 20.27
CA GLY A 230 -2.39 9.39 20.67
C GLY A 230 -2.67 9.45 22.17
N GLY A 231 -3.62 8.62 22.61
CA GLY A 231 -3.83 8.31 24.02
C GLY A 231 -4.88 7.20 24.17
N GLU A 232 -5.00 6.67 25.39
CA GLU A 232 -5.92 5.56 25.69
C GLU A 232 -5.65 4.32 24.78
N ALA A 233 -4.38 3.93 24.65
CA ALA A 233 -3.96 2.79 23.85
C ALA A 233 -4.29 1.45 24.53
N HIS A 234 -4.77 0.48 23.75
CA HIS A 234 -5.10 -0.87 24.21
C HIS A 234 -4.37 -1.91 23.39
N LEU A 235 -3.97 -3.02 24.02
CA LEU A 235 -3.17 -4.07 23.41
C LEU A 235 -4.00 -5.35 23.21
N LEU A 236 -3.56 -6.16 22.25
CA LEU A 236 -4.04 -7.52 22.07
C LEU A 236 -2.90 -8.34 21.48
N GLU A 237 -2.52 -9.43 22.14
CA GLU A 237 -1.57 -10.40 21.58
C GLU A 237 -2.32 -11.40 20.68
N LEU A 238 -1.81 -11.57 19.46
CA LEU A 238 -2.30 -12.54 18.50
C LEU A 238 -1.68 -13.92 18.76
N PRO A 239 -2.29 -15.02 18.26
CA PRO A 239 -1.78 -16.37 18.48
C PRO A 239 -0.36 -16.63 17.94
N ASP A 240 0.09 -15.83 16.99
CA ASP A 240 1.44 -15.88 16.42
C ASP A 240 2.49 -15.07 17.22
N GLY A 241 2.09 -14.46 18.34
CA GLY A 241 2.94 -13.63 19.20
C GLY A 241 3.07 -12.17 18.75
N ASN A 242 2.42 -11.78 17.64
CA ASN A 242 2.36 -10.38 17.22
C ASN A 242 1.44 -9.58 18.15
N LEU A 243 1.74 -8.29 18.34
CA LEU A 243 0.88 -7.40 19.11
C LEU A 243 0.09 -6.50 18.18
N LEU A 244 -1.21 -6.36 18.44
CA LEU A 244 -2.04 -5.30 17.90
C LEU A 244 -2.22 -4.21 18.95
N GLN A 245 -2.22 -2.96 18.50
CA GLN A 245 -2.63 -1.83 19.33
C GLN A 245 -3.80 -1.12 18.68
N CYS A 246 -4.78 -0.71 19.48
CA CYS A 246 -5.74 0.30 19.06
C CYS A 246 -5.57 1.57 19.90
N VAL A 247 -5.60 2.73 19.25
CA VAL A 247 -5.33 4.02 19.91
C VAL A 247 -6.28 5.08 19.42
N ARG A 248 -6.71 5.94 20.34
CA ARG A 248 -7.46 7.15 20.00
C ARG A 248 -6.48 8.25 19.61
N LYS A 249 -6.58 8.78 18.39
CA LYS A 249 -5.86 10.00 18.01
C LYS A 249 -6.78 11.21 18.12
N GLN A 250 -6.28 12.26 18.78
CA GLN A 250 -6.96 13.55 18.90
C GLN A 250 -6.21 14.59 18.07
N ARG A 251 -6.73 14.90 16.89
CA ARG A 251 -5.99 15.57 15.80
C ARG A 251 -6.53 16.97 15.54
N TRP A 252 -5.64 17.90 15.18
CA TRP A 252 -5.96 19.30 14.86
C TRP A 252 -6.28 19.53 13.38
N HIS A 253 -5.99 18.55 12.53
CA HIS A 253 -6.20 18.62 11.09
C HIS A 253 -7.25 17.59 10.66
N ARG A 254 -8.05 17.90 9.65
CA ARG A 254 -9.08 16.99 9.12
C ARG A 254 -8.46 15.93 8.20
N LEU A 255 -8.96 14.71 8.33
CA LEU A 255 -8.80 13.61 7.39
C LEU A 255 -10.06 13.45 6.53
N PRO A 256 -9.98 12.70 5.43
CA PRO A 256 -11.13 12.35 4.60
C PRO A 256 -12.23 11.68 5.44
N GLY A 257 -13.48 12.14 5.33
CA GLY A 257 -14.60 11.65 6.13
C GLY A 257 -14.85 12.41 7.45
N ASP A 258 -13.96 13.34 7.83
CA ASP A 258 -14.21 14.27 8.93
C ASP A 258 -15.18 15.39 8.49
N PRO A 259 -16.10 15.86 9.36
CA PRO A 259 -17.05 16.90 9.02
C PRO A 259 -16.38 18.25 8.74
N VAL A 260 -17.01 19.04 7.86
CA VAL A 260 -16.46 20.31 7.35
C VAL A 260 -16.29 21.34 8.47
N LYS A 261 -17.17 21.32 9.47
CA LYS A 261 -17.08 22.11 10.68
C LYS A 261 -17.38 21.19 11.87
N PRO A 262 -16.36 20.76 12.62
CA PRO A 262 -16.53 19.88 13.78
C PRO A 262 -17.54 20.42 14.80
N MET A 263 -17.61 21.74 14.96
CA MET A 263 -18.57 22.41 15.86
C MET A 263 -20.01 22.40 15.31
N ASP A 264 -20.22 22.74 14.04
CA ASP A 264 -21.57 22.68 13.43
C ASP A 264 -22.09 21.24 13.42
N ALA A 265 -21.23 20.23 13.21
CA ALA A 265 -21.62 18.82 13.32
C ALA A 265 -22.00 18.39 14.75
N LYS A 266 -21.32 18.93 15.77
CA LYS A 266 -21.73 18.76 17.18
C LYS A 266 -23.05 19.48 17.48
N LEU A 267 -23.20 20.73 17.03
CA LEU A 267 -24.41 21.52 17.25
C LEU A 267 -25.63 20.91 16.54
N LEU A 268 -25.45 20.39 15.32
CA LEU A 268 -26.47 19.67 14.54
C LEU A 268 -26.87 18.34 15.20
N SER A 269 -25.99 17.71 15.99
CA SER A 269 -26.33 16.51 16.77
C SER A 269 -27.03 16.81 18.10
N GLY A 270 -27.35 18.07 18.37
CA GLY A 270 -28.07 18.50 19.58
C GLY A 270 -27.17 18.93 20.73
N TYR A 271 -25.87 19.16 20.49
CA TYR A 271 -24.94 19.71 21.49
C TYR A 271 -25.36 21.09 22.01
N ARG A 272 -25.31 21.24 23.34
CA ARG A 272 -25.73 22.41 24.12
C ARG A 272 -24.51 23.00 24.85
N PRO A 273 -23.85 24.03 24.29
CA PRO A 273 -22.62 24.60 24.83
C PRO A 273 -22.80 25.24 26.22
N GLU A 274 -24.04 25.49 26.67
CA GLU A 274 -24.35 25.96 28.02
C GLU A 274 -23.97 24.97 29.15
N PHE A 275 -23.60 23.72 28.85
CA PHE A 275 -23.16 22.75 29.86
C PHE A 275 -21.63 22.59 30.00
N ASP A 276 -20.85 23.27 29.16
CA ASP A 276 -19.38 23.24 29.25
C ASP A 276 -18.85 24.14 30.37
N SER A 277 -17.70 23.77 30.96
CA SER A 277 -16.96 24.68 31.85
C SER A 277 -16.47 25.93 31.09
N GLU A 278 -16.27 27.03 31.80
CA GLU A 278 -15.89 28.31 31.19
C GLU A 278 -14.58 28.23 30.39
N GLU A 279 -13.61 27.44 30.87
CA GLU A 279 -12.38 27.09 30.13
C GLU A 279 -12.64 26.31 28.84
N ARG A 280 -13.55 25.32 28.85
CA ARG A 280 -13.90 24.54 27.65
C ARG A 280 -14.65 25.38 26.62
N ARG A 281 -15.50 26.31 27.07
CA ARG A 281 -16.15 27.28 26.17
C ARG A 281 -15.11 28.19 25.51
N LYS A 282 -14.10 28.65 26.26
CA LYS A 282 -12.96 29.40 25.70
C LYS A 282 -12.20 28.61 24.65
N GLU A 283 -11.75 27.39 24.96
CA GLU A 283 -11.06 26.51 24.00
C GLU A 283 -11.90 26.26 22.72
N ASN A 284 -13.21 26.03 22.90
CA ASN A 284 -14.16 25.79 21.81
C ASN A 284 -14.44 27.05 20.97
N SER A 285 -14.40 28.25 21.58
CA SER A 285 -14.61 29.54 20.91
C SER A 285 -13.39 30.03 20.12
N GLU A 286 -12.18 29.63 20.51
CA GLU A 286 -10.92 29.98 19.83
C GLU A 286 -10.58 29.06 18.64
N GLY A 287 -11.48 28.13 18.28
CA GLY A 287 -11.33 27.31 17.07
C GLY A 287 -10.37 26.12 17.22
N THR A 288 -10.07 25.67 18.43
CA THR A 288 -9.13 24.55 18.73
C THR A 288 -9.70 23.15 18.44
N ASN A 289 -10.59 23.02 17.45
CA ASN A 289 -11.45 21.88 17.16
C ASN A 289 -10.70 20.56 16.89
N ARG A 290 -10.54 19.72 17.91
CA ARG A 290 -9.86 18.42 17.77
C ARG A 290 -10.81 17.33 17.26
N VAL A 291 -10.43 16.66 16.18
CA VAL A 291 -11.08 15.46 15.64
C VAL A 291 -10.61 14.21 16.40
N LYS A 292 -11.52 13.28 16.73
CA LYS A 292 -11.20 11.99 17.37
C LYS A 292 -11.59 10.81 16.48
N ASN A 293 -10.65 9.89 16.24
CA ASN A 293 -10.89 8.61 15.55
C ASN A 293 -10.09 7.49 16.22
N MET A 294 -10.46 6.24 15.92
CA MET A 294 -9.68 5.06 16.32
C MET A 294 -8.76 4.60 15.19
N PHE A 295 -7.53 4.26 15.58
CA PHE A 295 -6.49 3.73 14.70
C PHE A 295 -6.00 2.38 15.21
N ILE A 296 -5.54 1.53 14.30
CA ILE A 296 -4.89 0.26 14.63
C ILE A 296 -3.47 0.22 14.08
N GLY A 297 -2.53 -0.30 14.88
CA GLY A 297 -1.15 -0.61 14.50
C GLY A 297 -0.78 -2.04 14.88
N GLU A 298 0.26 -2.58 14.24
CA GLU A 298 0.77 -3.94 14.45
C GLU A 298 2.25 -3.88 14.82
N SER A 299 2.68 -4.76 15.71
CA SER A 299 4.07 -5.01 16.05
C SER A 299 4.41 -6.48 15.88
N ARG A 300 5.56 -6.76 15.24
CA ARG A 300 6.05 -8.12 14.96
C ARG A 300 7.27 -8.52 15.77
N ASP A 301 7.70 -7.65 16.67
CA ASP A 301 8.86 -7.82 17.52
C ASP A 301 8.47 -7.67 18.99
N GLY A 302 7.25 -8.09 19.36
CA GLY A 302 6.79 -8.04 20.74
C GLY A 302 6.60 -6.63 21.30
N GLY A 303 6.32 -5.64 20.44
CA GLY A 303 6.02 -4.26 20.82
C GLY A 303 7.22 -3.31 20.79
N HIS A 304 8.40 -3.73 20.33
CA HIS A 304 9.57 -2.84 20.25
C HIS A 304 9.44 -1.82 19.10
N THR A 305 8.81 -2.22 18.00
CA THR A 305 8.48 -1.33 16.88
C THR A 305 7.04 -1.54 16.41
N TRP A 306 6.44 -0.48 15.86
CA TRP A 306 5.04 -0.45 15.41
C TRP A 306 4.96 -0.02 13.95
N THR A 307 4.02 -0.60 13.20
CA THR A 307 3.67 -0.17 11.83
C THR A 307 2.95 1.18 11.82
N ASP A 308 2.92 1.86 10.67
CA ASP A 308 2.06 3.02 10.46
C ASP A 308 0.59 2.67 10.79
N GLU A 309 -0.10 3.55 11.52
CA GLU A 309 -1.42 3.24 12.03
C GLU A 309 -2.50 3.53 10.98
N ARG A 310 -3.47 2.63 10.90
CA ARG A 310 -4.56 2.69 9.94
C ARG A 310 -5.83 3.15 10.64
N GLN A 311 -6.48 4.18 10.12
CA GLN A 311 -7.76 4.65 10.64
C GLN A 311 -8.81 3.56 10.42
N VAL A 312 -9.44 3.11 11.50
CA VAL A 312 -10.49 2.08 11.44
C VAL A 312 -11.87 2.73 11.43
N THR A 313 -11.98 3.92 12.04
CA THR A 313 -13.28 4.50 12.34
C THR A 313 -13.44 5.98 11.98
N SER A 314 -14.68 6.45 11.96
CA SER A 314 -15.05 7.82 11.57
C SER A 314 -14.96 8.81 12.73
N PHE A 315 -15.69 9.93 12.66
CA PHE A 315 -15.56 11.12 13.50
C PHE A 315 -16.16 10.95 14.92
N LEU A 316 -15.51 11.60 15.91
CA LEU A 316 -15.88 11.67 17.34
C LEU A 316 -16.00 10.33 18.08
N GLN A 317 -15.07 9.43 17.77
CA GLN A 317 -15.01 8.12 18.39
C GLN A 317 -13.82 8.01 19.34
N CYS A 318 -14.04 7.36 20.48
CA CYS A 318 -13.08 7.28 21.58
C CYS A 318 -13.25 5.98 22.35
N SER A 319 -12.35 5.73 23.32
CA SER A 319 -11.55 4.50 23.44
C SER A 319 -12.09 3.22 22.80
N GLY A 320 -11.17 2.49 22.18
CA GLY A 320 -11.45 1.16 21.66
C GLY A 320 -10.98 0.05 22.59
N ASP A 321 -11.63 -1.09 22.47
CA ASP A 321 -11.22 -2.36 23.07
C ASP A 321 -11.29 -3.46 22.00
N MET A 322 -10.42 -4.46 22.09
CA MET A 322 -10.28 -5.50 21.08
C MET A 322 -10.45 -6.89 21.68
N ALA A 323 -11.23 -7.73 20.99
CA ALA A 323 -11.32 -9.16 21.29
C ALA A 323 -11.08 -10.00 20.04
N LEU A 324 -10.36 -11.12 20.21
CA LEU A 324 -10.16 -12.12 19.18
C LEU A 324 -11.01 -13.34 19.47
N LEU A 325 -11.91 -13.68 18.54
CA LEU A 325 -12.69 -14.90 18.61
C LEU A 325 -11.82 -16.12 18.25
N PRO A 326 -12.14 -17.33 18.75
CA PRO A 326 -11.37 -18.55 18.47
C PRO A 326 -11.21 -18.90 16.99
N ASN A 327 -12.09 -18.39 16.12
CA ASN A 327 -12.04 -18.58 14.67
C ASN A 327 -11.15 -17.54 13.95
N GLY A 328 -10.41 -16.70 14.69
CA GLY A 328 -9.56 -15.64 14.14
C GLY A 328 -10.28 -14.34 13.78
N THR A 329 -11.59 -14.22 14.05
CA THR A 329 -12.33 -12.98 13.82
C THR A 329 -11.96 -11.95 14.89
N LEU A 330 -11.44 -10.80 14.44
CA LEU A 330 -11.11 -9.67 15.31
C LEU A 330 -12.31 -8.73 15.43
N VAL A 331 -12.59 -8.29 16.65
CA VAL A 331 -13.62 -7.29 16.96
C VAL A 331 -12.96 -6.08 17.59
N LEU A 332 -13.23 -4.90 17.05
CA LEU A 332 -12.89 -3.61 17.66
C LEU A 332 -14.17 -2.94 18.11
N GLU A 333 -14.38 -2.87 19.41
CA GLU A 333 -15.44 -2.07 20.03
C GLU A 333 -14.93 -0.65 20.29
N PHE A 334 -15.79 0.35 20.18
CA PHE A 334 -15.44 1.75 20.45
C PHE A 334 -16.67 2.53 20.89
N LEU A 335 -16.44 3.59 21.68
CA LEU A 335 -17.46 4.54 22.07
C LEU A 335 -17.70 5.55 20.95
N HIS A 336 -18.97 5.67 20.54
CA HIS A 336 -19.48 6.77 19.74
C HIS A 336 -20.12 7.81 20.67
N ARG A 337 -19.43 8.94 20.87
CA ARG A 337 -19.73 9.86 21.98
C ARG A 337 -20.83 10.89 21.66
N TYR A 338 -21.21 11.09 20.40
CA TYR A 338 -22.19 12.12 19.99
C TYR A 338 -23.27 11.50 19.11
N PRO A 339 -24.51 12.01 19.09
CA PRO A 339 -25.52 11.50 18.18
C PRO A 339 -25.11 11.74 16.71
N ASP A 340 -25.51 10.85 15.80
CA ASP A 340 -25.35 11.01 14.36
C ASP A 340 -26.66 10.69 13.61
N ASP A 341 -26.62 10.76 12.27
CA ASP A 341 -27.77 10.48 11.39
C ASP A 341 -28.26 9.01 11.47
N VAL A 342 -27.50 8.13 12.13
CA VAL A 342 -27.74 6.69 12.19
C VAL A 342 -28.27 6.25 13.56
N ALA A 343 -27.71 6.77 14.66
CA ALA A 343 -28.13 6.44 16.03
C ALA A 343 -27.64 7.46 17.08
N ASN A 344 -28.28 7.46 18.25
CA ASN A 344 -27.80 8.22 19.43
C ASN A 344 -26.41 7.72 19.91
N THR A 345 -25.81 8.41 20.89
CA THR A 345 -24.54 8.01 21.53
C THR A 345 -24.54 6.52 21.93
N GLY A 346 -23.38 5.85 21.98
CA GLY A 346 -23.37 4.44 22.36
C GLY A 346 -22.11 3.65 22.04
N ILE A 347 -22.06 2.40 22.48
CA ILE A 347 -21.03 1.44 22.07
C ILE A 347 -21.31 0.93 20.67
N ARG A 348 -20.25 0.85 19.87
CA ARG A 348 -20.25 0.30 18.52
C ARG A 348 -19.17 -0.75 18.37
N ALA A 349 -19.30 -1.62 17.38
CA ALA A 349 -18.24 -2.55 17.01
C ALA A 349 -18.02 -2.61 15.51
N ARG A 350 -16.76 -2.85 15.11
CA ARG A 350 -16.32 -3.18 13.75
C ARG A 350 -15.65 -4.54 13.77
N ILE A 351 -15.86 -5.30 12.70
CA ILE A 351 -15.40 -6.68 12.58
C ILE A 351 -14.34 -6.77 11.49
N SER A 352 -13.33 -7.59 11.73
CA SER A 352 -12.29 -7.95 10.77
C SER A 352 -12.17 -9.47 10.68
N ASP A 353 -12.17 -9.99 9.45
CA ASP A 353 -12.02 -11.43 9.18
C ASP A 353 -10.56 -11.86 8.95
N ASP A 354 -9.62 -10.91 8.90
CA ASP A 354 -8.20 -11.11 8.59
C ASP A 354 -7.28 -10.40 9.61
N THR A 355 -7.66 -10.48 10.88
CA THR A 355 -6.89 -9.98 12.05
C THR A 355 -6.44 -8.51 11.93
N GLY A 356 -7.32 -7.64 11.44
CA GLY A 356 -7.16 -6.20 11.37
C GLY A 356 -6.59 -5.69 10.04
N LYS A 357 -6.39 -6.55 9.04
CA LYS A 357 -5.89 -6.11 7.71
C LYS A 357 -6.97 -5.37 6.93
N THR A 358 -8.21 -5.84 6.98
CA THR A 358 -9.40 -5.22 6.40
C THR A 358 -10.56 -5.24 7.40
N TRP A 359 -11.50 -4.31 7.25
CA TRP A 359 -12.66 -4.19 8.14
C TRP A 359 -13.94 -4.30 7.34
N ARG A 360 -14.94 -5.01 7.88
CA ARG A 360 -16.27 -5.11 7.26
C ARG A 360 -16.93 -3.72 7.21
N ASP A 361 -17.74 -3.48 6.19
CA ASP A 361 -18.40 -2.17 5.99
C ASP A 361 -19.53 -1.90 6.99
N GLU A 362 -20.01 -2.94 7.67
CA GLU A 362 -21.06 -2.86 8.68
C GLU A 362 -20.56 -2.36 10.04
N THR A 363 -21.43 -1.65 10.77
CA THR A 363 -21.19 -1.20 12.15
C THR A 363 -22.24 -1.82 13.06
N TYR A 364 -21.80 -2.51 14.11
CA TYR A 364 -22.68 -3.09 15.11
C TYR A 364 -22.99 -2.03 16.17
N ILE A 365 -24.26 -1.86 16.52
CA ILE A 365 -24.75 -0.95 17.55
C ILE A 365 -25.14 -1.79 18.76
N LEU A 366 -24.27 -1.77 19.78
CA LEU A 366 -24.43 -2.60 20.98
C LEU A 366 -25.24 -1.88 22.06
N SER A 367 -25.09 -0.57 22.20
CA SER A 367 -25.89 0.25 23.13
C SER A 367 -26.26 1.60 22.53
N GLN A 368 -27.27 2.23 23.14
CA GLN A 368 -27.74 3.56 22.77
C GLN A 368 -28.05 4.37 24.02
N GLY A 369 -27.46 5.56 24.12
CA GLY A 369 -27.73 6.57 25.13
C GLY A 369 -28.87 7.53 24.75
N ASN A 370 -29.26 8.38 25.69
CA ASN A 370 -30.30 9.40 25.48
C ASN A 370 -29.67 10.67 24.90
N SER A 371 -30.30 11.25 23.86
CA SER A 371 -29.76 12.41 23.12
C SER A 371 -29.80 13.75 23.88
N LYS A 372 -30.38 13.79 25.09
CA LYS A 372 -30.61 15.04 25.84
C LYS A 372 -29.47 15.47 26.74
N ASP A 373 -28.52 14.57 27.03
CA ASP A 373 -27.38 14.86 27.89
C ASP A 373 -26.10 14.53 27.11
N ILE A 374 -25.37 15.53 26.63
CA ILE A 374 -24.27 15.33 25.67
C ILE A 374 -22.98 14.81 26.35
N ASP A 375 -22.95 14.82 27.69
CA ASP A 375 -21.97 14.07 28.50
C ASP A 375 -22.51 12.70 28.95
N SER A 376 -23.70 12.30 28.49
CA SER A 376 -24.33 11.04 28.83
C SER A 376 -24.15 9.96 27.76
N GLY A 377 -23.68 8.80 28.21
CA GLY A 377 -24.38 7.58 27.83
C GLY A 377 -23.71 6.62 26.85
N SER A 378 -22.38 6.55 26.81
CA SER A 378 -21.75 5.23 26.90
C SER A 378 -20.34 5.32 27.46
N CYS A 379 -20.01 4.41 28.35
CA CYS A 379 -18.69 4.33 28.95
C CYS A 379 -17.68 3.74 27.96
N TYR A 380 -16.41 3.66 28.33
CA TYR A 380 -15.43 2.97 27.50
C TYR A 380 -15.81 1.49 27.37
N PRO A 381 -15.78 0.92 26.15
CA PRO A 381 -16.17 -0.47 25.93
C PRO A 381 -15.21 -1.40 26.65
N GLY A 382 -15.77 -2.51 27.16
CA GLY A 382 -15.03 -3.64 27.70
C GLY A 382 -15.57 -4.91 27.08
N THR A 383 -14.74 -5.70 26.40
CA THR A 383 -15.21 -6.89 25.69
C THR A 383 -14.31 -8.10 25.92
N ILE A 384 -14.91 -9.29 26.02
CA ILE A 384 -14.20 -10.55 26.11
C ILE A 384 -14.82 -11.60 25.18
N ALA A 385 -13.96 -12.35 24.50
CA ALA A 385 -14.34 -13.50 23.70
C ALA A 385 -14.43 -14.77 24.54
N MET A 386 -15.59 -15.43 24.50
CA MET A 386 -15.81 -16.71 25.15
C MET A 386 -15.41 -17.87 24.21
N PRO A 387 -14.97 -19.03 24.73
CA PRO A 387 -14.55 -20.17 23.91
C PRO A 387 -15.61 -20.68 22.93
N ASN A 388 -16.90 -20.50 23.24
CA ASN A 388 -18.02 -20.89 22.37
C ASN A 388 -18.32 -19.86 21.25
N GLY A 389 -17.44 -18.87 21.07
CA GLY A 389 -17.56 -17.81 20.07
C GLY A 389 -18.57 -16.71 20.40
N THR A 390 -19.03 -16.61 21.66
CA THR A 390 -19.88 -15.50 22.14
C THR A 390 -19.00 -14.36 22.64
N LEU A 391 -19.38 -13.13 22.34
CA LEU A 391 -18.80 -11.92 22.94
C LEU A 391 -19.66 -11.47 24.10
N ILE A 392 -19.02 -11.08 25.19
CA ILE A 392 -19.66 -10.39 26.32
C ILE A 392 -19.10 -8.97 26.35
N SER A 393 -19.94 -8.00 25.97
CA SER A 393 -19.57 -6.59 25.95
C SER A 393 -20.25 -5.86 27.08
N ILE A 394 -19.47 -5.16 27.91
CA ILE A 394 -19.98 -4.32 28.98
C ILE A 394 -20.35 -2.97 28.37
N CYS A 395 -21.64 -2.72 28.31
CA CYS A 395 -22.21 -1.46 27.89
C CYS A 395 -22.71 -0.70 29.12
N ALA A 396 -22.62 0.62 29.06
CA ALA A 396 -23.10 1.48 30.13
C ALA A 396 -24.00 2.55 29.54
N ASN A 397 -25.12 2.84 30.18
CA ASN A 397 -26.03 3.90 29.75
C ASN A 397 -26.23 4.85 30.92
N TRP A 398 -26.09 6.15 30.69
CA TRP A 398 -26.30 7.17 31.71
C TRP A 398 -27.72 7.71 31.61
N VAL A 399 -28.44 7.64 32.73
CA VAL A 399 -29.86 8.00 32.83
C VAL A 399 -30.05 8.75 34.14
N ASN A 400 -30.49 10.02 34.07
CA ASN A 400 -30.83 10.86 35.22
C ASN A 400 -29.73 10.94 36.30
N GLY A 401 -28.47 11.24 35.90
CA GLY A 401 -27.35 11.37 36.86
C GLY A 401 -26.77 10.06 37.37
N ARG A 402 -27.24 8.91 36.85
CA ARG A 402 -26.81 7.58 37.27
C ARG A 402 -26.38 6.73 36.07
N THR A 403 -25.34 5.91 36.23
CA THR A 403 -24.91 4.96 35.20
C THR A 403 -25.52 3.59 35.45
N ARG A 404 -26.21 3.04 34.45
CA ARG A 404 -26.71 1.66 34.42
C ARG A 404 -25.74 0.79 33.61
N LEU A 405 -25.29 -0.31 34.18
CA LEU A 405 -24.35 -1.24 33.55
C LEU A 405 -25.07 -2.49 33.05
N GLU A 406 -24.77 -2.90 31.83
CA GLU A 406 -25.32 -4.10 31.21
C GLU A 406 -24.27 -4.92 30.46
N ALA A 407 -24.37 -6.23 30.53
CA ALA A 407 -23.62 -7.18 29.74
C ALA A 407 -24.47 -7.54 28.52
N VAL A 408 -23.93 -7.30 27.34
CA VAL A 408 -24.56 -7.66 26.08
C VAL A 408 -23.85 -8.90 25.55
N HIS A 409 -24.57 -10.01 25.51
CA HIS A 409 -24.08 -11.27 24.96
C HIS A 409 -24.50 -11.35 23.50
N TRP A 410 -23.53 -11.37 22.58
CA TRP A 410 -23.81 -11.35 21.15
C TRP A 410 -22.78 -12.12 20.34
N LYS A 411 -23.10 -12.35 19.06
CA LYS A 411 -22.17 -12.94 18.09
C LYS A 411 -22.17 -12.10 16.81
N PRO A 412 -21.00 -11.86 16.21
CA PRO A 412 -20.97 -11.26 14.88
C PRO A 412 -21.54 -12.24 13.85
N LEU A 413 -22.02 -11.72 12.72
CA LEU A 413 -22.47 -12.56 11.61
C LEU A 413 -21.33 -13.49 11.15
N SER A 414 -21.63 -14.80 11.02
CA SER A 414 -20.65 -15.78 10.56
C SER A 414 -20.37 -15.60 9.06
N ALA A 415 -19.12 -15.83 8.66
CA ALA A 415 -18.72 -15.78 7.24
C ALA A 415 -19.54 -16.77 6.37
N THR A 416 -20.01 -17.87 6.95
CA THR A 416 -20.87 -18.89 6.33
C THR A 416 -22.34 -18.51 6.23
N ALA A 417 -22.91 -17.76 7.18
CA ALA A 417 -24.26 -17.20 7.04
C ALA A 417 -24.32 -16.14 5.92
N ARG A 418 -23.18 -15.50 5.63
CA ARG A 418 -22.98 -14.63 4.44
C ARG A 418 -22.88 -15.40 3.12
N ARG A 419 -22.57 -16.71 3.15
CA ARG A 419 -22.29 -17.52 1.95
C ARG A 419 -23.52 -17.79 1.07
N ALA A 420 -24.71 -17.37 1.48
CA ALA A 420 -25.86 -17.34 0.58
C ALA A 420 -25.83 -16.16 -0.40
N LYS A 421 -25.10 -15.06 -0.12
CA LYS A 421 -24.96 -13.91 -1.05
C LYS A 421 -23.69 -13.09 -0.74
N THR A 422 -22.51 -13.54 -1.16
CA THR A 422 -21.36 -12.76 -1.70
C THR A 422 -20.21 -13.75 -1.93
N PRO A 423 -19.58 -13.77 -3.12
CA PRO A 423 -18.70 -14.86 -3.53
C PRO A 423 -17.28 -14.74 -2.93
N PRO A 424 -16.50 -15.85 -2.92
CA PRO A 424 -15.10 -15.86 -2.51
C PRO A 424 -14.24 -15.01 -3.45
N ARG A 425 -13.09 -14.53 -2.97
CA ARG A 425 -12.04 -13.90 -3.77
C ARG A 425 -11.56 -14.91 -4.83
N LYS A 426 -12.14 -14.86 -6.01
CA LYS A 426 -11.74 -15.65 -7.19
C LYS A 426 -10.49 -15.02 -7.79
N LYS A 427 -9.55 -15.86 -8.25
CA LYS A 427 -8.45 -15.46 -9.14
C LYS A 427 -9.04 -14.62 -10.28
N SER A 428 -8.58 -13.39 -10.49
CA SER A 428 -9.07 -12.55 -11.59
C SER A 428 -8.82 -13.28 -12.91
N ARG A 429 -9.85 -13.47 -13.72
CA ARG A 429 -9.67 -14.00 -15.06
C ARG A 429 -9.18 -12.82 -15.90
N THR A 430 -7.92 -12.82 -16.32
CA THR A 430 -7.40 -11.82 -17.26
C THR A 430 -7.21 -12.46 -18.63
N PHE A 431 -7.31 -11.70 -19.71
CA PHE A 431 -6.81 -12.13 -21.02
C PHE A 431 -5.95 -11.04 -21.65
N VAL A 432 -5.10 -11.40 -22.61
CA VAL A 432 -4.34 -10.43 -23.40
C VAL A 432 -4.91 -10.42 -24.82
N ASN A 433 -5.23 -9.25 -25.35
CA ASN A 433 -5.76 -9.12 -26.71
C ASN A 433 -4.63 -9.19 -27.77
N SER A 434 -4.98 -9.20 -29.06
CA SER A 434 -4.03 -9.28 -30.18
C SER A 434 -3.08 -8.08 -30.29
N LEU A 435 -3.37 -6.99 -29.55
CA LEU A 435 -2.52 -5.81 -29.45
C LEU A 435 -1.59 -5.82 -28.22
N GLY A 436 -1.59 -6.91 -27.45
CA GLY A 436 -0.77 -7.07 -26.25
C GLY A 436 -1.33 -6.35 -25.01
N MET A 437 -2.56 -5.83 -25.04
CA MET A 437 -3.18 -5.20 -23.87
C MET A 437 -3.78 -6.26 -22.95
N LYS A 438 -3.40 -6.24 -21.66
CA LYS A 438 -4.08 -7.04 -20.64
C LYS A 438 -5.46 -6.45 -20.35
N MET A 439 -6.46 -7.30 -20.42
CA MET A 439 -7.85 -7.03 -20.11
C MET A 439 -8.15 -7.69 -18.76
N ILE A 440 -8.46 -6.87 -17.76
CA ILE A 440 -8.70 -7.30 -16.38
C ILE A 440 -10.22 -7.42 -16.19
N GLU A 441 -10.70 -8.60 -15.79
CA GLU A 441 -12.10 -8.82 -15.41
C GLU A 441 -12.43 -8.01 -14.16
N VAL A 442 -13.50 -7.23 -14.26
CA VAL A 442 -14.13 -6.49 -13.18
C VAL A 442 -15.46 -7.15 -12.88
N GLU A 443 -15.55 -7.77 -11.70
CA GLU A 443 -16.80 -8.31 -11.18
C GLU A 443 -17.74 -7.14 -10.87
N ALA A 444 -18.80 -7.02 -11.65
CA ALA A 444 -19.74 -5.93 -11.57
C ALA A 444 -20.53 -6.02 -10.26
N LYS A 445 -20.45 -4.96 -9.45
CA LYS A 445 -21.21 -4.83 -8.21
C LYS A 445 -21.90 -3.47 -8.18
N PRO A 446 -23.07 -3.38 -7.53
CA PRO A 446 -23.64 -2.09 -7.21
C PRO A 446 -22.63 -1.26 -6.41
N PHE A 447 -22.45 0.00 -6.80
CA PHE A 447 -21.52 0.89 -6.12
C PHE A 447 -22.08 2.30 -6.05
N ASP A 448 -21.48 3.09 -5.18
CA ASP A 448 -21.87 4.46 -4.95
C ASP A 448 -21.03 5.37 -5.84
N SER A 449 -21.69 5.79 -6.91
CA SER A 449 -21.14 6.69 -7.92
C SER A 449 -21.24 8.12 -7.45
N TRP A 450 -20.12 8.83 -7.53
CA TRP A 450 -20.03 10.26 -7.29
C TRP A 450 -20.27 11.03 -8.60
N THR A 451 -20.36 10.33 -9.73
CA THR A 451 -20.81 10.85 -11.02
C THR A 451 -22.30 11.18 -10.98
N PRO A 452 -22.73 12.41 -11.37
CA PRO A 452 -24.14 12.81 -11.33
C PRO A 452 -25.08 11.94 -12.18
N ASP A 453 -26.35 11.86 -11.79
CA ASP A 453 -27.42 11.26 -12.61
C ASP A 453 -27.73 12.15 -13.82
N MET A 454 -27.30 11.72 -15.01
CA MET A 454 -27.53 12.43 -16.26
C MET A 454 -29.00 12.46 -16.72
N THR A 455 -29.84 11.58 -16.18
CA THR A 455 -31.28 11.54 -16.49
C THR A 455 -32.03 12.75 -15.93
N ARG A 456 -31.56 13.33 -14.83
CA ARG A 456 -32.09 14.58 -14.23
C ARG A 456 -31.63 15.82 -15.01
N TYR A 457 -30.40 15.82 -15.52
CA TYR A 457 -29.83 16.97 -16.25
C TYR A 457 -30.46 17.19 -17.63
N ASN A 458 -30.94 16.14 -18.29
CA ASN A 458 -31.65 16.23 -19.57
C ASN A 458 -33.03 16.91 -19.49
N ARG A 459 -33.54 17.26 -18.30
CA ARG A 459 -34.88 17.85 -18.10
C ARG A 459 -34.88 19.36 -17.81
N LEU A 460 -33.72 20.03 -17.78
CA LEU A 460 -33.64 21.47 -17.48
C LEU A 460 -34.07 22.33 -18.70
N PRO A 461 -34.96 23.35 -18.54
CA PRO A 461 -35.42 24.18 -19.65
C PRO A 461 -34.34 25.14 -20.20
N LEU A 462 -34.38 25.38 -21.52
CA LEU A 462 -33.55 26.32 -22.29
C LEU A 462 -33.93 27.80 -22.07
N SER A 463 -34.15 28.26 -20.84
CA SER A 463 -34.48 29.67 -20.61
C SER A 463 -33.23 30.55 -20.61
N GLY A 464 -32.72 30.88 -21.80
CA GLY A 464 -32.03 32.14 -22.16
C GLY A 464 -30.77 32.59 -21.42
N GLN A 465 -30.38 31.94 -20.32
CA GLN A 465 -29.15 32.17 -19.56
C GLN A 465 -28.64 30.78 -19.21
N ALA A 466 -27.76 30.22 -20.05
CA ALA A 466 -26.99 29.07 -19.62
C ALA A 466 -26.14 29.55 -18.43
N PRO A 467 -26.37 29.07 -17.18
CA PRO A 467 -25.44 29.38 -16.11
C PRO A 467 -24.07 28.88 -16.57
N ASP A 468 -23.02 29.69 -16.43
CA ASP A 468 -21.65 29.33 -16.76
C ASP A 468 -21.27 28.00 -16.09
N VAL A 469 -21.48 26.87 -16.78
CA VAL A 469 -21.03 25.55 -16.30
C VAL A 469 -19.55 25.39 -16.65
N ALA A 470 -18.75 26.34 -16.18
CA ALA A 470 -17.31 26.26 -16.17
C ALA A 470 -16.91 25.44 -14.93
N PHE A 471 -16.78 24.13 -15.16
CA PHE A 471 -16.21 23.13 -14.26
C PHE A 471 -17.01 22.75 -12.99
N ALA A 472 -17.39 21.47 -12.95
CA ALA A 472 -17.70 20.67 -11.75
C ALA A 472 -18.34 21.45 -10.58
N LEU A 473 -19.58 21.92 -10.75
CA LEU A 473 -20.42 22.33 -9.64
C LEU A 473 -21.63 21.40 -9.57
N ASN A 474 -21.81 20.85 -8.37
CA ASN A 474 -22.82 19.88 -7.93
C ASN A 474 -22.47 18.40 -8.17
N ARG A 475 -21.41 17.93 -7.50
CA ARG A 475 -21.42 16.54 -7.00
C ARG A 475 -22.75 16.35 -6.25
N PRO A 476 -23.49 15.26 -6.48
CA PRO A 476 -24.69 15.04 -5.68
C PRO A 476 -24.27 14.98 -4.21
N ARG A 477 -25.01 15.67 -3.32
CA ARG A 477 -24.73 15.70 -1.87
C ARG A 477 -24.69 14.29 -1.24
N VAL A 478 -25.22 13.30 -1.97
CA VAL A 478 -25.23 11.87 -1.67
C VAL A 478 -24.81 11.12 -2.94
N PRO A 479 -23.85 10.18 -2.90
CA PRO A 479 -23.51 9.33 -4.05
C PRO A 479 -24.74 8.60 -4.59
N LEU A 480 -24.84 8.43 -5.91
CA LEU A 480 -25.88 7.65 -6.54
C LEU A 480 -25.52 6.16 -6.46
N ARG A 481 -26.40 5.33 -5.89
CA ARG A 481 -26.26 3.88 -5.98
C ARG A 481 -26.52 3.43 -7.42
N VAL A 482 -25.48 2.97 -8.10
CA VAL A 482 -25.55 2.50 -9.49
C VAL A 482 -25.48 0.98 -9.52
N ALA A 483 -26.44 0.34 -10.19
CA ALA A 483 -26.38 -1.07 -10.51
C ALA A 483 -25.67 -1.28 -11.86
N MET A 484 -24.62 -2.08 -11.85
CA MET A 484 -23.84 -2.41 -13.04
C MET A 484 -24.55 -3.47 -13.88
N LYS A 485 -24.52 -3.35 -15.22
CA LYS A 485 -25.26 -4.23 -16.15
C LYS A 485 -24.73 -5.68 -16.21
N GLY A 486 -23.50 -5.93 -15.78
CA GLY A 486 -22.87 -7.24 -15.78
C GLY A 486 -21.35 -7.12 -15.74
N ASP A 487 -20.67 -8.24 -15.46
CA ASP A 487 -19.20 -8.30 -15.44
C ASP A 487 -18.63 -7.84 -16.77
N TYR A 488 -17.47 -7.19 -16.70
CA TYR A 488 -16.82 -6.65 -17.89
C TYR A 488 -15.31 -6.72 -17.73
N TYR A 489 -14.62 -6.83 -18.85
CA TYR A 489 -13.19 -6.64 -18.94
C TYR A 489 -12.90 -5.17 -19.20
N LEU A 490 -11.86 -4.65 -18.54
CA LEU A 490 -11.34 -3.32 -18.78
C LEU A 490 -9.83 -3.42 -19.07
N GLY A 491 -9.33 -2.66 -20.03
CA GLY A 491 -7.89 -2.60 -20.33
C GLY A 491 -7.10 -2.11 -19.11
N GLU A 492 -5.91 -2.65 -18.87
CA GLU A 492 -5.04 -2.23 -17.74
C GLU A 492 -4.55 -0.78 -17.85
N PHE A 493 -4.40 -0.28 -19.08
CA PHE A 493 -4.00 1.10 -19.44
C PHE A 493 -4.95 1.71 -20.49
N PRO A 494 -4.88 3.02 -20.77
CA PRO A 494 -5.47 3.61 -21.97
C PRO A 494 -4.86 3.02 -23.25
N VAL A 495 -5.58 3.09 -24.38
CA VAL A 495 -5.05 2.70 -25.70
C VAL A 495 -3.84 3.56 -26.02
N THR A 496 -2.75 2.92 -26.45
CA THR A 496 -1.49 3.61 -26.74
C THR A 496 -1.42 4.07 -28.20
N ASN A 497 -0.54 5.02 -28.50
CA ASN A 497 -0.21 5.40 -29.87
C ASN A 497 0.20 4.20 -30.72
N GLY A 498 0.95 3.24 -30.17
CA GLY A 498 1.35 2.03 -30.88
C GLY A 498 0.19 1.16 -31.33
N MET A 499 -0.80 1.01 -30.45
CA MET A 499 -2.04 0.28 -30.76
C MET A 499 -2.86 1.03 -31.81
N TYR A 500 -3.01 2.34 -31.66
CA TYR A 500 -3.78 3.16 -32.61
C TYR A 500 -3.11 3.28 -33.99
N ARG A 501 -1.78 3.28 -34.06
CA ARG A 501 -1.05 3.23 -35.35
C ARG A 501 -1.37 1.98 -36.14
N GLN A 502 -1.43 0.81 -35.48
CA GLN A 502 -1.81 -0.42 -36.15
C GLN A 502 -3.24 -0.36 -36.71
N PHE A 503 -4.17 0.27 -35.99
CA PHE A 503 -5.51 0.54 -36.53
C PHE A 503 -5.48 1.43 -37.77
N VAL A 504 -4.70 2.52 -37.75
CA VAL A 504 -4.53 3.42 -38.90
C VAL A 504 -3.92 2.69 -40.09
N GLU A 505 -2.87 1.90 -39.87
CA GLU A 505 -2.19 1.11 -40.91
C GLU A 505 -3.12 0.05 -41.53
N ASP A 506 -3.92 -0.64 -40.69
CA ASP A 506 -4.80 -1.73 -41.15
C ASP A 506 -6.08 -1.23 -41.84
N THR A 507 -6.47 0.03 -41.66
CA THR A 507 -7.79 0.53 -42.11
C THR A 507 -7.74 1.81 -42.95
N ASP A 508 -6.56 2.41 -43.11
CA ASP A 508 -6.38 3.76 -43.64
C ASP A 508 -7.20 4.83 -42.89
N HIS A 509 -7.57 4.55 -41.63
CA HIS A 509 -8.27 5.52 -40.80
C HIS A 509 -7.36 6.71 -40.52
N ARG A 510 -7.95 7.90 -40.39
CA ARG A 510 -7.15 9.12 -40.23
C ARG A 510 -6.24 9.07 -38.98
N LYS A 511 -5.08 9.70 -39.10
CA LYS A 511 -4.18 9.96 -37.98
C LYS A 511 -4.87 10.85 -36.93
N PRO A 512 -4.51 10.73 -35.64
CA PRO A 512 -4.97 11.66 -34.61
C PRO A 512 -4.57 13.09 -34.95
N GLN A 513 -5.46 14.04 -34.67
CA GLN A 513 -5.27 15.48 -34.87
C GLN A 513 -6.06 16.20 -33.81
N GLY A 514 -5.52 17.20 -33.13
CA GLY A 514 -6.26 17.86 -32.06
C GLY A 514 -5.86 19.30 -31.79
N ARG A 515 -6.72 19.98 -31.03
CA ARG A 515 -6.45 21.30 -30.45
C ARG A 515 -6.17 21.14 -28.95
N LEU A 516 -5.16 21.83 -28.44
CA LEU A 516 -5.00 22.05 -27.01
C LEU A 516 -5.95 23.18 -26.60
N VAL A 517 -6.92 22.88 -25.75
CA VAL A 517 -7.84 23.87 -25.18
C VAL A 517 -7.75 23.70 -23.66
N ASP A 518 -6.82 24.42 -23.01
CA ASP A 518 -6.64 24.33 -21.55
C ASP A 518 -6.13 25.65 -20.92
N PHE A 519 -6.47 25.86 -19.64
CA PHE A 519 -6.30 27.08 -18.83
C PHE A 519 -4.84 27.48 -18.55
N PHE A 520 -3.88 26.58 -18.73
CA PHE A 520 -2.48 26.81 -18.39
C PHE A 520 -1.52 26.80 -19.59
N TRP A 521 -2.00 26.50 -20.80
CA TRP A 521 -1.13 26.38 -21.98
C TRP A 521 -1.82 26.92 -23.23
N LEU A 522 -1.30 28.07 -23.70
CA LEU A 522 -1.79 28.80 -24.88
C LEU A 522 -1.85 27.92 -26.14
N HIS A 523 -2.99 28.02 -26.82
CA HIS A 523 -3.38 27.56 -28.15
C HIS A 523 -2.30 26.89 -29.03
N LYS A 524 -2.05 25.60 -28.83
CA LYS A 524 -1.36 24.75 -29.82
C LYS A 524 -2.37 23.85 -30.54
N SER A 525 -2.31 23.79 -31.85
CA SER A 525 -3.11 22.88 -32.69
C SER A 525 -2.20 22.11 -33.63
N GLY A 526 -2.55 20.88 -33.96
CA GLY A 526 -1.79 20.06 -34.90
C GLY A 526 -1.99 18.55 -34.68
N ALA A 527 -1.23 17.75 -35.41
CA ALA A 527 -1.20 16.30 -35.25
C ALA A 527 -0.32 15.92 -34.04
N PRO A 528 -0.85 15.27 -32.97
CA PRO A 528 -0.05 14.85 -31.83
C PRO A 528 1.20 14.04 -32.22
N TRP A 529 1.14 13.24 -33.28
CA TRP A 529 2.29 12.44 -33.73
C TRP A 529 3.44 13.26 -34.31
N ASP A 530 3.20 14.51 -34.69
CA ASP A 530 4.22 15.44 -35.16
C ASP A 530 4.64 16.42 -34.04
N MET A 531 4.06 16.28 -32.83
CA MET A 531 4.38 17.10 -31.67
C MET A 531 5.36 16.39 -30.73
N LYS A 532 6.43 17.10 -30.39
CA LYS A 532 7.42 16.66 -29.41
C LYS A 532 6.75 16.31 -28.07
N GLY A 533 6.91 15.06 -27.63
CA GLY A 533 6.35 14.55 -26.38
C GLY A 533 5.00 13.82 -26.51
N PHE A 534 4.44 13.72 -27.72
CA PHE A 534 3.14 13.09 -27.99
C PHE A 534 3.21 11.89 -28.96
N ASP A 535 4.38 11.58 -29.52
CA ASP A 535 4.60 10.60 -30.59
C ASP A 535 5.10 9.23 -30.08
N GLY A 536 5.50 9.12 -28.81
CA GLY A 536 5.98 7.88 -28.22
C GLY A 536 4.98 6.73 -28.31
N LYS A 537 5.45 5.52 -28.72
CA LYS A 537 4.61 4.33 -28.94
C LYS A 537 3.79 3.93 -27.69
N ASN A 538 4.38 4.06 -26.51
CA ASN A 538 3.77 3.66 -25.24
C ASN A 538 3.04 4.82 -24.54
N LEU A 539 2.95 6.00 -25.16
CA LEU A 539 2.09 7.07 -24.66
C LEU A 539 0.62 6.72 -24.95
N PRO A 540 -0.33 7.14 -24.09
CA PRO A 540 -1.74 7.14 -24.45
C PRO A 540 -1.97 7.85 -25.78
N VAL A 541 -2.82 7.28 -26.64
CA VAL A 541 -3.26 7.99 -27.83
C VAL A 541 -4.04 9.24 -27.42
N THR A 542 -3.73 10.37 -28.06
CA THR A 542 -4.39 11.66 -27.85
C THR A 542 -4.78 12.29 -29.17
N GLY A 543 -5.62 13.33 -29.17
CA GLY A 543 -6.07 13.97 -30.42
C GLY A 543 -7.06 13.10 -31.21
N VAL A 544 -7.80 12.25 -30.50
CA VAL A 544 -8.88 11.42 -31.04
C VAL A 544 -10.21 11.92 -30.52
N ASN A 545 -11.29 11.67 -31.26
CA ASN A 545 -12.66 11.91 -30.81
C ASN A 545 -13.38 10.59 -30.48
N ASN A 546 -14.61 10.68 -30.00
CA ASN A 546 -15.39 9.49 -29.65
C ASN A 546 -15.62 8.57 -30.86
N GLN A 547 -15.82 9.13 -32.06
CA GLN A 547 -16.01 8.35 -33.28
C GLN A 547 -14.77 7.53 -33.66
N ASP A 548 -13.57 8.09 -33.48
CA ASP A 548 -12.31 7.35 -33.65
C ASP A 548 -12.20 6.19 -32.67
N ALA A 549 -12.49 6.45 -31.39
CA ALA A 549 -12.43 5.43 -30.35
C ALA A 549 -13.41 4.28 -30.66
N VAL A 550 -14.62 4.60 -31.12
CA VAL A 550 -15.62 3.62 -31.57
C VAL A 550 -15.15 2.88 -32.83
N ALA A 551 -14.57 3.57 -33.81
CA ALA A 551 -14.04 2.94 -35.02
C ALA A 551 -12.90 1.97 -34.70
N PHE A 552 -11.98 2.35 -33.82
CA PHE A 552 -10.93 1.48 -33.29
C PHE A 552 -11.52 0.25 -32.61
N CYS A 553 -12.52 0.43 -31.73
CA CYS A 553 -13.18 -0.67 -31.05
C CYS A 553 -13.86 -1.63 -32.05
N LYS A 554 -14.55 -1.11 -33.07
CA LYS A 554 -15.19 -1.92 -34.12
C LYS A 554 -14.18 -2.72 -34.95
N TRP A 555 -13.08 -2.09 -35.34
CA TRP A 555 -11.99 -2.75 -36.06
C TRP A 555 -11.40 -3.90 -35.25
N LEU A 556 -11.04 -3.65 -33.98
CA LEU A 556 -10.50 -4.68 -33.10
C LEU A 556 -11.52 -5.79 -32.86
N SER A 557 -12.80 -5.43 -32.77
CA SER A 557 -13.88 -6.40 -32.61
C SER A 557 -14.00 -7.35 -33.79
N LYS A 558 -13.95 -6.81 -35.01
CA LYS A 558 -13.97 -7.59 -36.25
C LYS A 558 -12.73 -8.49 -36.33
N ARG A 559 -11.57 -7.98 -35.92
CA ARG A 559 -10.29 -8.71 -35.96
C ARG A 559 -10.25 -9.89 -35.00
N GLU A 560 -10.84 -9.76 -33.81
CA GLU A 560 -10.74 -10.80 -32.76
C GLU A 560 -12.01 -11.63 -32.56
N GLY A 561 -13.11 -11.27 -33.25
CA GLY A 561 -14.41 -11.91 -33.04
C GLY A 561 -14.97 -11.68 -31.63
N ARG A 562 -14.66 -10.53 -31.01
CA ARG A 562 -15.11 -10.14 -29.66
C ARG A 562 -15.62 -8.71 -29.66
N THR A 563 -16.66 -8.40 -28.90
CA THR A 563 -17.18 -7.02 -28.86
C THR A 563 -16.35 -6.13 -27.94
N TYR A 564 -15.47 -5.30 -28.52
CA TYR A 564 -14.81 -4.19 -27.82
C TYR A 564 -15.64 -2.91 -27.91
N ARG A 565 -15.54 -2.10 -26.86
CA ARG A 565 -16.15 -0.77 -26.76
C ARG A 565 -15.32 0.13 -25.85
N VAL A 566 -15.62 1.42 -25.83
CA VAL A 566 -15.15 2.30 -24.75
C VAL A 566 -15.94 2.03 -23.47
N PRO A 567 -15.38 2.27 -22.27
CA PRO A 567 -16.06 2.02 -21.00
C PRO A 567 -17.30 2.91 -20.87
N ARG A 568 -18.32 2.39 -20.19
CA ARG A 568 -19.42 3.22 -19.67
C ARG A 568 -18.86 4.04 -18.51
N TYR A 569 -19.37 5.25 -18.27
CA TYR A 569 -18.82 6.11 -17.22
C TYR A 569 -18.84 5.45 -15.82
N TYR A 570 -19.88 4.69 -15.51
CA TYR A 570 -19.96 3.97 -14.24
C TYR A 570 -18.98 2.79 -14.15
N GLU A 571 -18.67 2.13 -15.27
CA GLU A 571 -17.61 1.12 -15.34
C GLU A 571 -16.23 1.72 -15.14
N PHE A 572 -16.00 2.91 -15.71
CA PHE A 572 -14.75 3.62 -15.53
C PHE A 572 -14.58 4.04 -14.08
N GLU A 573 -15.59 4.69 -13.50
CA GLU A 573 -15.53 5.15 -12.11
C GLU A 573 -15.37 4.00 -11.12
N PHE A 574 -16.13 2.91 -11.31
CA PHE A 574 -16.04 1.72 -10.46
C PHE A 574 -14.62 1.13 -10.46
N ALA A 575 -14.04 0.94 -11.64
CA ALA A 575 -12.68 0.45 -11.78
C ALA A 575 -11.64 1.44 -11.23
N ASN A 576 -11.86 2.75 -11.41
CA ASN A 576 -10.97 3.82 -10.92
C ASN A 576 -10.88 3.84 -9.41
N ARG A 577 -12.01 3.61 -8.72
CA ARG A 577 -12.10 3.56 -7.26
C ARG A 577 -11.53 2.28 -6.66
N ALA A 578 -11.59 1.16 -7.39
CA ALA A 578 -11.00 -0.12 -7.00
C ALA A 578 -11.30 -0.55 -5.54
N GLY A 579 -12.55 -0.38 -5.12
CA GLY A 579 -13.02 -0.75 -3.78
C GLY A 579 -12.76 0.31 -2.69
N THR A 580 -12.22 1.48 -3.05
CA THR A 580 -12.07 2.61 -2.13
C THR A 580 -13.25 3.57 -2.25
N ASP A 581 -13.56 4.29 -1.16
CA ASP A 581 -14.59 5.33 -1.15
C ASP A 581 -14.03 6.76 -1.28
N GLN A 582 -12.70 6.90 -1.28
CA GLN A 582 -11.94 8.14 -1.36
C GLN A 582 -11.87 8.72 -2.78
N ARG A 583 -11.47 9.98 -2.89
CA ARG A 583 -11.35 10.71 -4.17
C ARG A 583 -10.30 10.10 -5.11
N PHE A 584 -9.19 9.64 -4.58
CA PHE A 584 -8.21 8.80 -5.27
C PHE A 584 -8.08 7.50 -4.49
N TRP A 585 -7.68 6.40 -5.14
CA TRP A 585 -7.51 5.12 -4.43
C TRP A 585 -6.46 5.18 -3.31
N TRP A 586 -5.60 6.20 -3.31
CA TRP A 586 -4.55 6.43 -2.32
C TRP A 586 -4.83 7.58 -1.33
N GLY A 587 -5.97 8.25 -1.41
CA GLY A 587 -6.24 9.42 -0.57
C GLY A 587 -7.12 10.48 -1.23
N GLU A 588 -7.21 11.65 -0.59
CA GLU A 588 -8.01 12.78 -1.10
C GLU A 588 -7.23 13.78 -1.94
N GLN A 589 -5.90 13.72 -1.95
CA GLN A 589 -5.08 14.71 -2.63
C GLN A 589 -4.43 14.13 -3.88
N PRO A 590 -4.42 14.92 -4.98
CA PRO A 590 -3.66 14.55 -6.16
C PRO A 590 -2.18 14.48 -5.83
N ASP A 591 -1.51 13.42 -6.28
CA ASP A 591 -0.11 13.17 -5.97
C ASP A 591 0.67 13.02 -7.28
N VAL A 592 1.61 13.93 -7.55
CA VAL A 592 2.45 13.92 -8.76
C VAL A 592 3.32 12.66 -8.85
N ARG A 593 3.48 11.92 -7.74
CA ARG A 593 4.18 10.63 -7.67
C ARG A 593 3.29 9.45 -8.08
N LYS A 594 1.97 9.64 -8.15
CA LYS A 594 0.98 8.59 -8.43
C LYS A 594 0.11 8.85 -9.66
N MET A 595 0.23 10.02 -10.28
CA MET A 595 -0.39 10.32 -11.57
C MET A 595 0.29 11.50 -12.27
N ASN A 596 0.20 11.55 -13.60
CA ASN A 596 0.52 12.74 -14.39
C ASN A 596 -0.72 13.63 -14.50
N PHE A 597 -0.59 14.89 -14.11
CA PHE A 597 -1.65 15.89 -14.23
C PHE A 597 -1.10 17.32 -14.42
N GLY A 598 -1.96 18.33 -14.56
CA GLY A 598 -1.58 19.70 -14.89
C GLY A 598 -0.52 20.31 -13.97
N ARG A 599 -0.54 20.00 -12.66
CA ARG A 599 0.50 20.46 -11.71
C ARG A 599 1.75 19.58 -11.67
N SER A 600 1.78 18.47 -12.40
CA SER A 600 3.02 17.75 -12.68
C SER A 600 3.93 18.58 -13.62
N LEU A 601 3.40 19.60 -14.30
CA LEU A 601 4.12 20.53 -15.20
C LEU A 601 4.88 19.83 -16.34
N ILE A 602 4.50 18.58 -16.67
CA ILE A 602 5.10 17.79 -17.77
C ILE A 602 4.64 18.32 -19.14
N GLY A 603 3.42 18.84 -19.23
CA GLY A 603 2.89 19.48 -20.44
C GLY A 603 2.50 18.52 -21.58
N HIS A 604 2.65 17.20 -21.39
CA HIS A 604 2.23 16.14 -22.31
C HIS A 604 2.00 14.82 -21.55
N PRO A 605 1.37 13.80 -22.18
CA PRO A 605 1.22 12.48 -21.58
C PRO A 605 2.57 11.81 -21.26
N THR A 606 2.56 10.91 -20.29
CA THR A 606 3.67 10.02 -19.92
C THR A 606 3.42 8.61 -20.44
N PRO A 607 4.45 7.76 -20.61
CA PRO A 607 4.25 6.36 -20.96
C PRO A 607 3.24 5.69 -20.03
N VAL A 608 2.34 4.88 -20.59
CA VAL A 608 1.34 4.19 -19.77
C VAL A 608 2.03 3.33 -18.72
N GLY A 609 1.53 3.35 -17.49
CA GLY A 609 2.12 2.60 -16.37
C GLY A 609 3.34 3.22 -15.70
N SER A 610 3.65 4.47 -16.01
CA SER A 610 4.70 5.22 -15.30
C SER A 610 4.39 5.47 -13.81
N TYR A 611 3.16 5.26 -13.37
CA TYR A 611 2.69 5.47 -12.00
C TYR A 611 2.14 4.18 -11.39
N PRO A 612 2.10 4.04 -10.05
CA PRO A 612 1.57 2.83 -9.41
C PRO A 612 0.12 2.52 -9.83
N PRO A 613 -0.22 1.24 -10.04
CA PRO A 613 -1.60 0.85 -10.32
C PRO A 613 -2.47 1.01 -9.07
N ASN A 614 -3.78 1.10 -9.29
CA ASN A 614 -4.75 0.98 -8.21
C ASN A 614 -4.82 -0.47 -7.66
N PRO A 615 -5.50 -0.71 -6.53
CA PRO A 615 -5.55 -2.04 -5.89
C PRO A 615 -6.08 -3.18 -6.76
N TRP A 616 -6.71 -2.89 -7.90
CA TRP A 616 -7.20 -3.89 -8.86
C TRP A 616 -6.25 -4.11 -10.05
N GLY A 617 -5.10 -3.42 -10.07
CA GLY A 617 -4.09 -3.55 -11.12
C GLY A 617 -4.29 -2.64 -12.33
N PHE A 618 -5.18 -1.64 -12.23
CA PHE A 618 -5.37 -0.66 -13.30
C PHE A 618 -4.48 0.56 -13.10
N TYR A 619 -3.88 1.00 -14.18
CA TYR A 619 -2.98 2.15 -14.20
C TYR A 619 -3.63 3.33 -14.91
N ASP A 620 -3.15 4.54 -14.62
CA ASP A 620 -3.57 5.78 -15.30
C ASP A 620 -5.09 6.03 -15.31
N LEU A 621 -5.84 5.48 -14.35
CA LEU A 621 -7.27 5.76 -14.22
C LEU A 621 -7.53 7.16 -13.66
N HIS A 622 -6.63 7.67 -12.81
CA HIS A 622 -6.74 9.00 -12.21
C HIS A 622 -6.05 10.13 -13.00
N GLY A 623 -5.15 9.84 -13.96
CA GLY A 623 -4.41 10.88 -14.69
C GLY A 623 -3.90 10.44 -16.06
N ASN A 624 -2.80 11.05 -16.50
CA ASN A 624 -2.12 10.87 -17.79
C ASN A 624 -2.87 11.46 -19.01
N VAL A 625 -4.13 11.09 -19.22
CA VAL A 625 -5.04 11.69 -20.21
C VAL A 625 -6.49 11.59 -19.73
N TRP A 626 -7.36 12.48 -20.20
CA TRP A 626 -8.80 12.25 -20.14
C TRP A 626 -9.18 11.06 -21.03
N GLN A 627 -10.18 10.29 -20.64
CA GLN A 627 -10.57 9.06 -21.33
C GLN A 627 -12.05 9.09 -21.71
N TYR A 628 -12.38 8.92 -22.98
CA TYR A 628 -13.77 8.87 -23.42
C TYR A 628 -14.54 7.73 -22.74
N CYS A 629 -15.73 8.07 -22.24
CA CYS A 629 -16.72 7.13 -21.69
C CYS A 629 -18.07 7.31 -22.41
N ILE A 630 -18.81 6.22 -22.64
CA ILE A 630 -20.11 6.26 -23.33
C ILE A 630 -21.30 6.33 -22.39
N ASN A 631 -22.35 7.00 -22.89
CA ASN A 631 -23.68 7.07 -22.28
C ASN A 631 -24.60 5.95 -22.75
N ASP A 632 -25.24 5.23 -21.83
CA ASP A 632 -25.97 3.99 -22.10
C ASP A 632 -27.42 4.19 -22.59
N GLY A 633 -27.70 5.31 -23.27
CA GLY A 633 -28.76 5.33 -24.30
C GLY A 633 -29.96 6.26 -24.07
N ARG A 634 -29.76 7.55 -23.78
CA ARG A 634 -30.82 8.55 -24.01
C ARG A 634 -30.33 9.69 -24.89
N THR A 635 -30.77 9.68 -26.14
CA THR A 635 -30.70 10.80 -27.07
C THR A 635 -31.73 11.85 -26.69
N ASP A 636 -31.54 13.11 -27.11
CA ASP A 636 -32.65 14.06 -27.11
C ASP A 636 -33.73 13.66 -28.14
N SER A 637 -34.83 14.44 -28.20
CA SER A 637 -35.95 14.24 -29.13
C SER A 637 -35.56 14.26 -30.62
N HIS A 638 -34.29 14.59 -30.94
CA HIS A 638 -33.75 14.61 -32.30
C HIS A 638 -32.67 13.54 -32.53
N GLY A 639 -32.55 12.55 -31.64
CA GLY A 639 -31.57 11.46 -31.80
C GLY A 639 -30.12 11.86 -31.53
N ARG A 640 -29.85 13.06 -30.99
CA ARG A 640 -28.49 13.55 -30.74
C ARG A 640 -28.06 13.31 -29.29
N GLY A 641 -26.85 12.78 -29.12
CA GLY A 641 -26.19 12.64 -27.81
C GLY A 641 -25.67 13.99 -27.34
N ARG A 642 -26.45 14.69 -26.51
CA ARG A 642 -26.19 16.07 -26.05
C ARG A 642 -25.01 16.20 -25.06
N TRP A 643 -24.52 15.08 -24.51
CA TRP A 643 -23.48 15.03 -23.47
C TRP A 643 -22.43 13.95 -23.78
N GLY A 644 -21.16 14.23 -23.51
CA GLY A 644 -20.04 13.29 -23.60
C GLY A 644 -19.46 12.99 -22.21
N GLY A 645 -19.18 11.72 -21.92
CA GLY A 645 -18.57 11.30 -20.65
C GLY A 645 -17.05 11.24 -20.75
N TRP A 646 -16.37 11.72 -19.71
CA TRP A 646 -14.91 11.76 -19.61
C TRP A 646 -14.46 11.15 -18.29
N GLY A 647 -13.64 10.10 -18.35
CA GLY A 647 -12.89 9.57 -17.22
C GLY A 647 -11.55 10.27 -17.04
N SER A 648 -10.95 10.14 -15.85
CA SER A 648 -9.62 10.64 -15.49
C SER A 648 -9.51 12.17 -15.39
N ALA A 649 -8.41 12.65 -14.80
CA ALA A 649 -8.32 13.97 -14.20
C ALA A 649 -7.12 14.81 -14.64
N PHE A 650 -6.71 14.68 -15.90
CA PHE A 650 -5.43 15.20 -16.38
C PHE A 650 -5.13 16.66 -15.98
N ASN A 651 -5.96 17.66 -16.24
CA ASN A 651 -5.63 19.06 -15.87
C ASN A 651 -6.31 19.56 -14.59
N SER A 652 -7.31 18.84 -14.09
CA SER A 652 -8.22 19.32 -13.03
C SER A 652 -8.53 18.23 -12.01
N PRO A 653 -7.54 17.66 -11.31
CA PRO A 653 -7.78 16.58 -10.36
C PRO A 653 -8.47 16.99 -9.07
N SER A 654 -8.61 18.29 -8.81
CA SER A 654 -9.53 18.78 -7.79
C SER A 654 -10.99 18.69 -8.22
N ARG A 655 -11.26 18.58 -9.53
CA ARG A 655 -12.58 18.71 -10.14
C ARG A 655 -13.10 17.41 -10.77
N MET A 656 -12.24 16.61 -11.40
CA MET A 656 -12.58 15.29 -11.98
C MET A 656 -11.78 14.23 -11.25
N THR A 657 -12.41 13.19 -10.72
CA THR A 657 -11.71 12.13 -9.96
C THR A 657 -12.27 10.74 -10.22
N GLY A 658 -13.20 10.67 -11.19
CA GLY A 658 -13.91 9.50 -11.69
C GLY A 658 -14.29 9.73 -13.16
N ALA A 659 -15.49 9.33 -13.56
CA ALA A 659 -16.05 9.74 -14.85
C ALA A 659 -17.03 10.91 -14.68
N ASP A 660 -16.97 11.94 -15.51
CA ASP A 660 -17.78 13.16 -15.41
C ASP A 660 -18.41 13.52 -16.76
N ALA A 661 -19.52 14.28 -16.75
CA ALA A 661 -20.25 14.69 -17.95
C ALA A 661 -20.08 16.19 -18.27
N TRP A 662 -20.01 16.53 -19.56
CA TRP A 662 -19.72 17.89 -20.05
C TRP A 662 -20.71 18.38 -21.12
N SER A 663 -21.14 19.66 -21.08
CA SER A 663 -22.00 20.32 -22.09
C SER A 663 -21.39 21.48 -22.88
N ASN A 664 -20.31 22.10 -22.40
CA ASN A 664 -20.02 23.50 -22.74
C ASN A 664 -19.16 23.75 -23.98
N PHE A 665 -19.29 22.95 -25.04
CA PHE A 665 -18.66 23.27 -26.32
C PHE A 665 -19.73 23.41 -27.39
N ASN A 666 -19.77 24.56 -28.08
CA ASN A 666 -20.70 24.85 -29.18
C ASN A 666 -20.68 23.79 -30.31
N GLU A 667 -19.69 22.90 -30.35
CA GLU A 667 -19.57 21.78 -31.30
C GLU A 667 -19.84 20.38 -30.68
N GLY A 668 -20.20 20.29 -29.40
CA GLY A 668 -20.45 19.03 -28.69
C GLY A 668 -19.17 18.26 -28.32
N PRO A 669 -19.02 17.75 -27.08
CA PRO A 669 -17.81 17.06 -26.61
C PRO A 669 -17.46 15.78 -27.37
N ASN A 670 -18.42 15.20 -28.10
CA ASN A 670 -18.24 13.95 -28.86
C ASN A 670 -17.51 14.15 -30.21
N LEU A 671 -17.43 15.39 -30.71
CA LEU A 671 -16.79 15.72 -32.00
C LEU A 671 -15.40 16.36 -31.83
N MET A 672 -15.09 16.85 -30.62
CA MET A 672 -13.83 17.50 -30.30
C MET A 672 -12.67 16.52 -30.28
N ARG A 673 -11.51 16.96 -30.76
CA ARG A 673 -10.26 16.22 -30.68
C ARG A 673 -9.28 17.02 -29.84
N LEU A 674 -9.07 16.59 -28.61
CA LEU A 674 -8.20 17.28 -27.67
C LEU A 674 -6.87 16.54 -27.54
N LEU A 675 -5.78 17.28 -27.44
CA LEU A 675 -4.46 16.69 -27.18
C LEU A 675 -4.35 16.09 -25.76
N SER A 676 -5.31 16.35 -24.88
CA SER A 676 -5.43 15.75 -23.55
C SER A 676 -6.39 14.56 -23.49
N ALA A 677 -7.01 14.17 -24.62
CA ALA A 677 -8.10 13.21 -24.70
C ALA A 677 -7.72 11.92 -25.44
N GLY A 678 -7.80 10.79 -24.73
CA GLY A 678 -7.67 9.43 -25.25
C GLY A 678 -8.85 8.54 -24.88
N PHE A 679 -8.66 7.23 -24.90
CA PHE A 679 -9.70 6.26 -24.51
C PHE A 679 -9.08 4.95 -24.01
N ARG A 680 -9.92 4.11 -23.39
CA ARG A 680 -9.58 2.77 -22.90
C ARG A 680 -10.55 1.75 -23.50
N LEU A 681 -10.12 0.49 -23.59
CA LEU A 681 -10.96 -0.61 -24.04
C LEU A 681 -11.75 -1.23 -22.88
N ALA A 682 -12.99 -1.56 -23.14
CA ALA A 682 -13.86 -2.41 -22.34
C ALA A 682 -14.47 -3.52 -23.23
N CYS A 683 -14.84 -4.64 -22.63
CA CYS A 683 -15.51 -5.76 -23.30
C CYS A 683 -16.47 -6.42 -22.29
N ASP A 684 -17.74 -6.60 -22.65
CA ASP A 684 -18.72 -7.26 -21.77
C ASP A 684 -18.38 -8.76 -21.62
N ALA A 685 -18.43 -9.30 -20.39
CA ALA A 685 -17.93 -10.65 -20.11
C ALA A 685 -18.78 -11.76 -20.78
N ASP A 686 -20.06 -11.51 -21.00
CA ASP A 686 -21.02 -12.40 -21.66
C ASP A 686 -20.85 -12.42 -23.20
N GLN A 687 -20.52 -11.27 -23.80
CA GLN A 687 -20.27 -11.13 -25.24
C GLN A 687 -18.85 -11.56 -25.66
N GLY A 688 -17.96 -11.80 -24.70
CA GLY A 688 -16.58 -12.25 -24.92
C GLY A 688 -16.38 -13.77 -25.08
N THR A 689 -17.46 -14.55 -25.16
CA THR A 689 -17.41 -16.03 -25.11
C THR A 689 -16.97 -16.72 -26.41
N ALA A 690 -16.87 -16.00 -27.53
CA ALA A 690 -16.20 -16.50 -28.72
C ALA A 690 -14.66 -16.43 -28.55
N ARG A 691 -14.05 -17.54 -28.11
CA ARG A 691 -12.64 -17.79 -28.42
C ARG A 691 -12.53 -18.09 -29.92
N PRO A 692 -11.76 -17.34 -30.71
CA PRO A 692 -11.22 -17.90 -31.95
C PRO A 692 -10.49 -19.19 -31.59
N ARG A 693 -10.75 -20.28 -32.31
CA ARG A 693 -10.16 -21.60 -32.05
C ARG A 693 -8.65 -21.66 -32.34
N ASP A 694 -8.02 -20.53 -32.68
CA ASP A 694 -6.71 -20.53 -33.36
C ASP A 694 -5.60 -19.77 -32.61
N LEU A 695 -5.85 -19.28 -31.39
CA LEU A 695 -4.77 -18.71 -30.56
C LEU A 695 -4.16 -19.77 -29.65
N LYS A 696 -2.92 -20.17 -29.95
CA LYS A 696 -2.11 -21.05 -29.08
C LYS A 696 -2.18 -20.55 -27.63
N LYS A 697 -2.64 -21.41 -26.73
CA LYS A 697 -2.66 -21.14 -25.28
C LYS A 697 -1.25 -20.72 -24.82
N PRO A 698 -1.10 -19.60 -24.10
CA PRO A 698 0.09 -19.37 -23.31
C PRO A 698 0.11 -20.37 -22.16
N THR A 699 1.12 -21.23 -22.12
CA THR A 699 1.34 -22.14 -21.00
C THR A 699 1.99 -21.34 -19.88
N ILE A 700 1.21 -20.91 -18.88
CA ILE A 700 1.74 -20.46 -17.59
C ILE A 700 1.74 -21.67 -16.66
N VAL A 701 2.92 -22.17 -16.30
CA VAL A 701 3.11 -23.15 -15.24
C VAL A 701 3.05 -22.41 -13.91
N ALA A 702 2.24 -22.88 -12.97
CA ALA A 702 2.20 -22.35 -11.62
C ALA A 702 3.50 -22.74 -10.87
N ALA A 703 4.10 -21.80 -10.14
CA ALA A 703 5.03 -22.13 -9.05
C ALA A 703 4.20 -22.80 -7.93
N GLY A 704 4.09 -24.12 -8.02
CA GLY A 704 3.29 -24.93 -7.11
C GLY A 704 4.19 -25.75 -6.19
N ASN A 705 3.92 -25.65 -4.88
CA ASN A 705 4.35 -26.59 -3.85
C ASN A 705 3.68 -27.95 -4.06
N ARG A 706 4.14 -28.72 -5.06
CA ARG A 706 4.02 -30.18 -5.14
C ARG A 706 5.29 -30.71 -5.78
N GLY A 707 5.98 -31.61 -5.08
CA GLY A 707 7.30 -32.15 -5.44
C GLY A 707 7.40 -32.48 -6.92
N GLN A 708 8.07 -31.60 -7.66
CA GLN A 708 8.52 -31.89 -9.00
C GLN A 708 9.86 -32.61 -8.84
N GLU A 709 10.00 -33.83 -9.36
CA GLU A 709 11.31 -34.48 -9.47
C GLU A 709 12.17 -33.62 -10.40
N LEU A 710 13.08 -32.82 -9.84
CA LEU A 710 14.01 -32.00 -10.59
C LEU A 710 15.13 -32.90 -11.15
N PRO A 711 15.66 -32.63 -12.35
CA PRO A 711 16.83 -33.33 -12.86
C PRO A 711 18.00 -33.20 -11.89
N GLU A 712 18.62 -34.33 -11.53
CA GLU A 712 19.90 -34.29 -10.82
C GLU A 712 20.94 -33.57 -11.67
N LEU A 713 21.64 -32.62 -11.05
CA LEU A 713 22.75 -31.91 -11.66
C LEU A 713 24.07 -32.56 -11.25
N GLU A 714 24.96 -32.75 -12.21
CA GLU A 714 26.36 -33.03 -11.98
C GLU A 714 27.15 -31.74 -12.24
N VAL A 715 27.86 -31.26 -11.22
CA VAL A 715 28.63 -30.01 -11.27
C VAL A 715 30.11 -30.33 -11.07
N THR A 716 30.94 -29.96 -12.04
CA THR A 716 32.40 -30.13 -11.98
C THR A 716 33.09 -28.77 -12.01
N VAL A 717 33.94 -28.52 -11.01
CA VAL A 717 34.80 -27.32 -10.94
C VAL A 717 36.17 -27.67 -11.51
N GLY A 718 36.57 -26.96 -12.57
CA GLY A 718 37.85 -27.13 -13.25
C GLY A 718 39.01 -26.42 -12.57
N LYS A 719 40.21 -26.57 -13.14
CA LYS A 719 41.43 -25.90 -12.64
C LYS A 719 41.36 -24.39 -12.88
N ARG A 720 41.87 -23.62 -11.91
CA ARG A 720 42.01 -22.16 -12.02
C ARG A 720 42.97 -21.78 -13.15
N ILE A 721 42.62 -20.72 -13.86
CA ILE A 721 43.39 -20.12 -14.96
C ILE A 721 43.81 -18.73 -14.51
N ASP A 722 45.11 -18.43 -14.43
CA ASP A 722 45.56 -17.06 -14.19
C ASP A 722 45.33 -16.25 -15.46
N MET A 723 44.45 -15.25 -15.37
CA MET A 723 44.14 -14.34 -16.48
C MET A 723 44.92 -13.03 -16.35
N GLY A 724 45.81 -12.90 -15.37
CA GLY A 724 46.73 -11.77 -15.21
C GLY A 724 46.09 -10.53 -14.57
N PRO A 725 46.83 -9.40 -14.56
CA PRO A 725 46.39 -8.16 -13.91
C PRO A 725 45.23 -7.49 -14.64
N ILE A 726 44.44 -6.72 -13.89
CA ILE A 726 43.40 -5.82 -14.38
C ILE A 726 43.52 -4.43 -13.72
N PRO A 727 43.03 -3.36 -14.38
CA PRO A 727 43.20 -2.00 -13.88
C PRO A 727 42.25 -1.62 -12.73
N THR A 728 41.25 -2.45 -12.41
CA THR A 728 40.21 -2.14 -11.41
C THR A 728 39.93 -3.33 -10.52
N ASN A 729 39.14 -3.14 -9.46
CA ASN A 729 38.66 -4.21 -8.59
C ASN A 729 37.40 -4.92 -9.13
N ALA A 730 36.97 -4.66 -10.37
CA ALA A 730 35.83 -5.31 -11.02
C ALA A 730 36.25 -6.01 -12.31
N ALA A 731 35.79 -7.24 -12.51
CA ALA A 731 35.96 -7.96 -13.76
C ALA A 731 34.74 -7.76 -14.66
N PHE A 732 34.97 -7.41 -15.92
CA PHE A 732 33.95 -7.38 -16.97
C PHE A 732 34.36 -8.36 -18.05
N PHE A 733 33.64 -9.47 -18.16
CA PHE A 733 34.07 -10.60 -18.99
C PHE A 733 33.02 -11.05 -19.99
N MET A 734 33.43 -11.16 -21.24
CA MET A 734 32.62 -11.66 -22.34
C MET A 734 33.37 -12.75 -23.09
N ALA A 735 32.69 -13.86 -23.35
CA ALA A 735 33.04 -14.79 -24.41
C ALA A 735 32.12 -14.54 -25.60
N THR A 736 32.69 -14.10 -26.73
CA THR A 736 31.94 -13.84 -27.97
C THR A 736 31.54 -15.14 -28.66
N ALA A 737 30.55 -15.08 -29.55
CA ALA A 737 30.12 -16.19 -30.39
C ALA A 737 31.25 -16.79 -31.25
N ASN A 738 32.22 -15.96 -31.65
CA ASN A 738 33.41 -16.38 -32.41
C ASN A 738 34.52 -16.98 -31.53
N GLY A 739 34.31 -17.07 -30.22
CA GLY A 739 35.26 -17.64 -29.27
C GLY A 739 36.33 -16.68 -28.76
N THR A 740 36.31 -15.41 -29.17
CA THR A 740 37.17 -14.35 -28.58
C THR A 740 36.72 -14.07 -27.15
N TRP A 741 37.68 -14.00 -26.22
CA TRP A 741 37.48 -13.58 -24.84
C TRP A 741 37.85 -12.12 -24.67
N ILE A 742 37.01 -11.32 -24.01
CA ILE A 742 37.26 -9.93 -23.69
C ILE A 742 37.18 -9.78 -22.17
N LEU A 743 38.22 -9.21 -21.57
CA LEU A 743 38.32 -8.98 -20.13
C LEU A 743 38.80 -7.55 -19.89
N ASN A 744 37.92 -6.67 -19.41
CA ASN A 744 38.20 -5.25 -19.18
C ASN A 744 38.87 -4.58 -20.40
N ASN A 745 40.19 -4.36 -20.37
CA ASN A 745 41.00 -3.67 -21.39
C ASN A 745 41.90 -4.60 -22.22
N LYS A 746 41.58 -5.89 -22.28
CA LYS A 746 42.33 -6.87 -23.09
C LYS A 746 41.40 -7.91 -23.71
N ARG A 747 41.84 -8.46 -24.85
CA ARG A 747 41.15 -9.51 -25.59
C ARG A 747 42.08 -10.67 -25.92
N SER A 748 41.52 -11.87 -26.06
CA SER A 748 42.23 -13.09 -26.36
C SER A 748 41.49 -13.89 -27.42
N ALA A 749 42.16 -14.21 -28.53
CA ALA A 749 41.61 -15.01 -29.61
C ALA A 749 41.82 -16.53 -29.40
N ASP A 750 42.64 -16.92 -28.43
CA ASP A 750 43.07 -18.29 -28.17
C ASP A 750 42.63 -18.81 -26.79
N LYS A 751 41.48 -18.30 -26.31
CA LYS A 751 40.83 -18.71 -25.06
C LYS A 751 41.71 -18.50 -23.82
N GLY A 752 42.31 -17.32 -23.74
CA GLY A 752 43.07 -16.83 -22.58
C GLY A 752 44.53 -17.24 -22.53
N LYS A 753 45.07 -17.91 -23.57
CA LYS A 753 46.50 -18.29 -23.61
C LYS A 753 47.39 -17.08 -23.87
N THR A 754 46.97 -16.19 -24.78
CA THR A 754 47.62 -14.91 -25.05
C THR A 754 46.61 -13.76 -25.00
N TRP A 755 47.08 -12.57 -24.60
CA TRP A 755 46.26 -11.39 -24.42
C TRP A 755 46.82 -10.22 -25.23
N GLN A 756 45.93 -9.52 -25.93
CA GLN A 756 46.20 -8.29 -26.66
C GLN A 756 45.45 -7.15 -25.96
N ALA A 757 46.09 -5.98 -25.82
CA ALA A 757 45.41 -4.80 -25.31
C ALA A 757 44.25 -4.39 -26.25
N CYS A 758 43.15 -3.91 -25.67
CA CYS A 758 42.02 -3.35 -26.41
C CYS A 758 41.37 -2.21 -25.62
N GLU A 759 40.46 -1.50 -26.28
CA GLU A 759 39.60 -0.52 -25.61
C GLU A 759 38.81 -1.16 -24.45
N PRO A 760 38.60 -0.48 -23.31
CA PRO A 760 37.88 -1.05 -22.18
C PRO A 760 36.42 -1.38 -22.50
N ILE A 761 36.01 -2.63 -22.26
CA ILE A 761 34.59 -2.98 -22.13
C ILE A 761 34.06 -2.48 -20.78
N GLY A 762 32.85 -1.95 -20.75
CA GLY A 762 32.23 -1.47 -19.51
C GLY A 762 31.36 -2.53 -18.84
N GLU A 763 30.45 -2.10 -17.97
CA GLU A 763 29.74 -2.99 -17.03
C GLU A 763 28.44 -3.59 -17.61
N ALA A 764 27.70 -2.82 -18.40
CA ALA A 764 26.52 -3.31 -19.11
C ALA A 764 26.87 -3.52 -20.59
N PHE A 765 26.93 -4.77 -21.03
CA PHE A 765 27.27 -5.14 -22.40
C PHE A 765 26.48 -6.35 -22.87
N CYS A 766 26.31 -6.47 -24.18
CA CYS A 766 25.79 -7.67 -24.82
C CYS A 766 26.33 -7.80 -26.25
N GLN A 767 26.33 -9.04 -26.75
CA GLN A 767 26.56 -9.31 -28.16
C GLN A 767 25.20 -9.56 -28.79
N LEU A 768 24.87 -8.75 -29.79
CA LEU A 768 23.66 -8.84 -30.58
C LEU A 768 23.74 -10.05 -31.52
N ARG A 769 22.60 -10.48 -32.04
CA ARG A 769 22.48 -11.65 -32.93
C ARG A 769 23.30 -11.55 -34.20
N ASP A 770 23.53 -10.33 -34.69
CA ASP A 770 24.38 -10.07 -35.85
C ASP A 770 25.88 -10.00 -35.54
N GLY A 771 26.27 -10.29 -34.29
CA GLY A 771 27.65 -10.29 -33.82
C GLY A 771 28.13 -8.94 -33.29
N THR A 772 27.35 -7.86 -33.45
CA THR A 772 27.70 -6.53 -32.90
C THR A 772 27.75 -6.58 -31.38
N ILE A 773 28.84 -6.09 -30.78
CA ILE A 773 28.97 -5.91 -29.34
C ILE A 773 28.61 -4.47 -29.00
N ILE A 774 27.69 -4.29 -28.05
CA ILE A 774 27.34 -2.98 -27.47
C ILE A 774 27.74 -2.96 -25.99
N SER A 775 28.26 -1.84 -25.52
CA SER A 775 28.84 -1.70 -24.19
C SER A 775 28.66 -0.29 -23.65
N MET A 776 28.19 -0.21 -22.41
CA MET A 776 28.00 1.03 -21.64
C MET A 776 29.11 1.18 -20.61
N PRO A 777 29.56 2.40 -20.28
CA PRO A 777 30.61 2.63 -19.30
C PRO A 777 30.23 2.09 -17.90
N ASN A 778 31.25 1.76 -17.12
CA ASN A 778 31.14 1.29 -15.73
C ASN A 778 30.46 2.33 -14.83
N GLY A 779 29.46 1.97 -14.03
CA GLY A 779 28.75 2.90 -13.14
C GLY A 779 29.53 3.39 -11.91
N GLY A 780 30.73 2.88 -11.64
CA GLY A 780 31.41 3.15 -10.37
C GLY A 780 31.88 4.60 -10.09
N SER A 781 31.93 5.49 -11.10
CA SER A 781 32.46 6.85 -10.93
C SER A 781 31.45 7.96 -11.27
N PRO A 782 31.58 9.18 -10.72
CA PRO A 782 30.69 10.30 -11.04
C PRO A 782 30.68 10.68 -12.53
N GLU A 783 31.78 10.42 -13.24
CA GLU A 783 31.97 10.76 -14.65
C GLU A 783 31.28 9.79 -15.62
N THR A 784 31.01 8.57 -15.17
CA THR A 784 30.38 7.51 -15.96
C THR A 784 28.93 7.23 -15.54
N ARG A 785 28.45 7.95 -14.53
CA ARG A 785 27.05 7.97 -14.09
C ARG A 785 26.16 8.73 -15.07
N LEU A 786 24.97 8.20 -15.34
CA LEU A 786 23.94 8.94 -16.06
C LEU A 786 23.32 9.99 -15.15
N ASN A 787 23.75 11.24 -15.27
CA ASN A 787 23.26 12.37 -14.48
C ASN A 787 22.12 13.10 -15.19
N PHE A 788 21.08 13.47 -14.47
CA PHE A 788 19.93 14.23 -14.99
C PHE A 788 19.87 15.59 -14.28
N PRO A 789 20.49 16.64 -14.85
CA PRO A 789 20.61 17.96 -14.21
C PRO A 789 19.25 18.62 -13.96
N ASP A 790 18.31 18.41 -14.88
CA ASP A 790 16.90 18.75 -14.72
C ASP A 790 16.06 17.47 -14.67
N PRO A 791 15.71 16.99 -13.47
CA PRO A 791 14.87 15.81 -13.30
C PRO A 791 13.50 15.93 -13.95
N LEU A 792 12.96 17.15 -14.14
CA LEU A 792 11.64 17.34 -14.75
C LEU A 792 11.69 17.05 -16.25
N SER A 793 12.75 17.49 -16.94
CA SER A 793 12.95 17.11 -18.34
C SER A 793 13.21 15.61 -18.52
N GLY A 794 13.82 14.96 -17.52
CA GLY A 794 14.21 13.55 -17.56
C GLY A 794 15.21 13.21 -18.68
N LYS A 795 15.95 14.19 -19.20
CA LYS A 795 16.88 14.00 -20.32
C LYS A 795 18.31 13.90 -19.87
N SER A 796 19.04 12.95 -20.45
CA SER A 796 20.48 12.84 -20.27
C SER A 796 21.13 12.17 -21.48
N THR A 797 22.46 12.08 -21.49
CA THR A 797 23.22 11.33 -22.50
C THR A 797 24.33 10.52 -21.85
N LEU A 798 24.64 9.38 -22.46
CA LEU A 798 25.77 8.53 -22.05
C LEU A 798 26.59 8.13 -23.29
N PRO A 799 27.93 8.05 -23.20
CA PRO A 799 28.71 7.41 -24.25
C PRO A 799 28.37 5.91 -24.32
N VAL A 800 28.20 5.41 -25.54
CA VAL A 800 27.95 4.00 -25.87
C VAL A 800 29.02 3.55 -26.84
N ARG A 801 29.65 2.42 -26.53
CA ARG A 801 30.69 1.80 -27.34
C ARG A 801 30.11 0.65 -28.14
N VAL A 802 30.47 0.54 -29.41
CA VAL A 802 30.08 -0.55 -30.28
C VAL A 802 31.26 -1.10 -31.08
N SER A 803 31.24 -2.41 -31.33
CA SER A 803 32.22 -3.11 -32.17
C SER A 803 31.51 -4.17 -33.01
N THR A 804 31.99 -4.39 -34.23
CA THR A 804 31.46 -5.41 -35.16
C THR A 804 32.52 -6.47 -35.51
N ASP A 805 33.67 -6.45 -34.84
CA ASP A 805 34.85 -7.26 -35.19
C ASP A 805 35.49 -7.91 -33.95
N ASP A 806 34.65 -8.40 -33.03
CA ASP A 806 35.04 -8.97 -31.74
C ASP A 806 35.97 -8.06 -30.93
N TRP A 807 35.58 -6.79 -30.84
CA TRP A 807 36.24 -5.77 -30.01
C TRP A 807 37.68 -5.44 -30.45
N LYS A 808 38.00 -5.63 -31.74
CA LYS A 808 39.26 -5.15 -32.33
C LYS A 808 39.20 -3.64 -32.53
N THR A 809 38.10 -3.17 -33.10
CA THR A 809 37.83 -1.74 -33.30
C THR A 809 36.56 -1.34 -32.53
N VAL A 810 36.62 -0.18 -31.88
CA VAL A 810 35.51 0.34 -31.07
C VAL A 810 35.13 1.73 -31.55
N LYS A 811 33.85 1.92 -31.86
CA LYS A 811 33.26 3.23 -32.16
C LYS A 811 32.46 3.70 -30.95
N THR A 812 32.59 4.97 -30.60
CA THR A 812 31.82 5.58 -29.50
C THR A 812 30.85 6.62 -30.05
N PHE A 813 29.60 6.58 -29.60
CA PHE A 813 28.62 7.64 -29.85
C PHE A 813 27.89 8.01 -28.56
N ARG A 814 27.30 9.21 -28.48
CA ARG A 814 26.46 9.58 -27.33
C ARG A 814 25.04 9.14 -27.56
N ALA A 815 24.53 8.24 -26.73
CA ALA A 815 23.14 7.86 -26.71
C ALA A 815 22.31 8.85 -25.89
N SER A 816 21.09 9.10 -26.33
CA SER A 816 20.11 9.90 -25.58
C SER A 816 19.31 9.04 -24.62
N PHE A 817 19.01 9.56 -23.44
CA PHE A 817 18.20 8.90 -22.42
C PHE A 817 17.03 9.80 -22.04
N GLN A 818 15.84 9.20 -21.97
CA GLN A 818 14.62 9.83 -21.50
C GLN A 818 14.04 9.02 -20.33
N VAL A 819 14.33 9.47 -19.12
CA VAL A 819 13.88 8.87 -17.85
C VAL A 819 13.25 9.96 -16.99
N PRO A 820 11.91 10.10 -17.01
CA PRO A 820 11.21 11.14 -16.26
C PRO A 820 11.52 11.08 -14.77
N LEU A 821 11.69 12.25 -14.14
CA LEU A 821 12.02 12.40 -12.72
C LEU A 821 13.36 11.78 -12.31
N ALA A 822 14.20 11.29 -13.22
CA ALA A 822 15.50 10.76 -12.83
C ALA A 822 16.39 11.84 -12.22
N ARG A 823 17.16 11.50 -11.18
CA ARG A 823 18.28 12.31 -10.69
C ARG A 823 19.60 11.76 -11.21
N PHE A 824 19.82 10.48 -10.97
CA PHE A 824 20.96 9.76 -11.54
C PHE A 824 20.69 8.27 -11.60
N PHE A 825 21.28 7.60 -12.58
CA PHE A 825 21.23 6.15 -12.73
C PHE A 825 22.58 5.59 -13.20
N TYR A 826 22.84 4.36 -12.80
CA TYR A 826 23.99 3.57 -13.19
C TYR A 826 23.51 2.42 -14.07
N PRO A 827 23.96 2.35 -15.34
CA PRO A 827 23.73 1.17 -16.16
C PRO A 827 24.58 0.04 -15.59
N VAL A 828 23.92 -1.01 -15.08
CA VAL A 828 24.61 -2.12 -14.44
C VAL A 828 24.03 -3.41 -14.93
N ARG A 829 24.90 -4.19 -15.57
CA ARG A 829 24.64 -5.50 -16.17
C ARG A 829 23.27 -5.55 -16.88
N GLY A 830 22.77 -6.75 -17.18
CA GLY A 830 21.42 -6.90 -17.68
C GLY A 830 21.07 -6.15 -18.95
N LEU A 831 21.99 -6.12 -19.93
CA LEU A 831 21.72 -5.66 -21.29
C LEU A 831 21.40 -6.87 -22.15
N ILE A 832 20.20 -6.93 -22.73
CA ILE A 832 19.77 -8.05 -23.57
C ILE A 832 19.10 -7.57 -24.86
N GLU A 833 19.14 -8.42 -25.89
CA GLU A 833 18.38 -8.24 -27.13
C GLU A 833 17.15 -9.17 -27.12
N LEU A 834 15.97 -8.60 -27.36
CA LEU A 834 14.72 -9.33 -27.53
C LEU A 834 14.58 -9.90 -28.95
N ASP A 835 13.60 -10.80 -29.16
CA ASP A 835 13.36 -11.39 -30.49
C ASP A 835 13.03 -10.38 -31.57
N ASP A 836 12.44 -9.26 -31.19
CA ASP A 836 12.07 -8.16 -32.08
C ASP A 836 13.19 -7.14 -32.29
N GLY A 837 14.42 -7.43 -31.84
CA GLY A 837 15.60 -6.57 -31.98
C GLY A 837 15.63 -5.38 -31.01
N ARG A 838 14.65 -5.24 -30.12
CA ARG A 838 14.70 -4.24 -29.06
C ARG A 838 15.76 -4.60 -28.03
N LEU A 839 16.45 -3.60 -27.52
CA LEU A 839 17.38 -3.76 -26.41
C LEU A 839 16.69 -3.37 -25.10
N LEU A 840 16.88 -4.18 -24.06
CA LEU A 840 16.49 -3.86 -22.69
C LEU A 840 17.73 -3.77 -21.83
N MET A 841 17.76 -2.80 -20.92
CA MET A 841 18.84 -2.63 -19.96
C MET A 841 18.29 -2.32 -18.58
N THR A 842 18.79 -3.01 -17.55
CA THR A 842 18.54 -2.61 -16.17
C THR A 842 19.47 -1.50 -15.71
N MET A 843 18.94 -0.62 -14.87
CA MET A 843 19.72 0.43 -14.22
C MET A 843 19.29 0.54 -12.76
N TYR A 844 20.20 0.91 -11.88
CA TYR A 844 19.84 1.31 -10.52
C TYR A 844 20.22 2.76 -10.24
N GLY A 845 19.46 3.42 -9.40
CA GLY A 845 19.67 4.85 -9.15
C GLY A 845 18.52 5.48 -8.43
N ARG A 846 18.39 6.80 -8.58
CA ARG A 846 17.49 7.63 -7.79
C ARG A 846 16.58 8.47 -8.68
N MET A 847 15.30 8.48 -8.34
CA MET A 847 14.32 9.43 -8.87
C MET A 847 14.22 10.66 -7.95
N HIS A 848 13.73 11.76 -8.49
CA HIS A 848 13.38 12.98 -7.78
C HIS A 848 12.28 12.65 -6.77
N GLY A 849 12.47 13.05 -5.51
CA GLY A 849 11.55 12.75 -4.41
C GLY A 849 11.87 11.47 -3.63
N ASP A 850 12.81 10.64 -4.08
CA ASP A 850 13.35 9.56 -3.24
C ASP A 850 14.03 10.20 -2.03
N ARG A 851 13.55 9.96 -0.81
CA ARG A 851 14.10 10.53 0.44
C ARG A 851 14.42 9.44 1.45
N ILE A 852 15.44 9.70 2.26
CA ILE A 852 15.74 8.94 3.47
C ILE A 852 14.71 9.37 4.52
N ARG A 853 14.22 8.42 5.31
CA ARG A 853 13.39 8.69 6.47
C ARG A 853 14.23 9.43 7.53
N GLU A 854 13.69 10.49 8.14
CA GLU A 854 14.41 11.31 9.15
C GLU A 854 14.78 10.51 10.40
N ASP A 855 14.07 9.42 10.67
CA ASP A 855 14.26 8.49 11.78
C ASP A 855 15.12 7.26 11.42
N SER A 856 15.87 7.32 10.32
CA SER A 856 16.81 6.25 9.95
C SER A 856 17.82 6.05 11.10
N PRO A 857 18.01 4.83 11.62
CA PRO A 857 18.87 4.55 12.79
C PRO A 857 20.38 4.72 12.52
N VAL A 858 20.77 5.42 11.45
CA VAL A 858 22.16 5.54 10.99
C VAL A 858 22.59 7.00 11.17
N GLY A 859 23.34 7.28 12.24
CA GLY A 859 23.84 8.62 12.55
C GLY A 859 25.11 8.96 11.79
N PHE A 860 24.97 9.48 10.56
CA PHE A 860 26.07 10.12 9.85
C PHE A 860 25.63 11.46 9.26
N GLU A 861 26.44 12.49 9.48
CA GLU A 861 26.38 13.72 8.70
C GLU A 861 26.62 13.41 7.21
N LEU A 862 25.73 13.92 6.37
CA LEU A 862 25.54 13.56 4.96
C LEU A 862 26.79 13.85 4.11
N ARG A 863 27.54 12.81 3.74
CA ARG A 863 28.60 12.91 2.71
C ARG A 863 28.52 11.93 1.53
N THR A 864 27.60 10.95 1.49
CA THR A 864 27.52 9.96 0.39
C THR A 864 26.18 9.93 -0.37
N PRO A 865 26.18 9.88 -1.72
CA PRO A 865 24.98 9.96 -2.55
C PRO A 865 24.19 8.64 -2.72
N TRP A 866 24.63 7.52 -2.11
CA TRP A 866 24.23 6.15 -2.44
C TRP A 866 22.99 5.61 -1.67
N ILE A 867 21.97 6.45 -1.45
CA ILE A 867 20.89 6.15 -0.48
C ILE A 867 19.52 6.12 -1.17
N LYS A 868 18.71 5.09 -0.87
CA LYS A 868 17.35 4.86 -1.41
C LYS A 868 17.26 4.69 -2.94
N THR A 869 18.04 3.74 -3.46
CA THR A 869 18.01 3.37 -4.88
C THR A 869 16.80 2.53 -5.25
N ARG A 870 16.39 2.62 -6.52
CA ARG A 870 15.44 1.73 -7.19
C ARG A 870 16.08 1.09 -8.41
N VAL A 871 15.55 -0.06 -8.82
CA VAL A 871 15.92 -0.72 -10.07
C VAL A 871 14.86 -0.42 -11.13
N ILE A 872 15.29 0.04 -12.30
CA ILE A 872 14.44 0.34 -13.46
C ILE A 872 14.91 -0.43 -14.68
N VAL A 873 14.04 -0.54 -15.68
CA VAL A 873 14.39 -1.00 -17.02
C VAL A 873 14.21 0.15 -18.00
N VAL A 874 15.19 0.31 -18.90
CA VAL A 874 15.13 1.19 -20.05
C VAL A 874 15.16 0.36 -21.34
N GLN A 875 14.57 0.90 -22.40
CA GLN A 875 14.47 0.24 -23.70
C GLN A 875 15.06 1.10 -24.82
N SER A 876 15.75 0.45 -25.75
CA SER A 876 16.14 1.04 -27.04
C SER A 876 15.54 0.26 -28.20
N LYS A 877 15.14 0.99 -29.25
CA LYS A 877 14.59 0.45 -30.52
C LYS A 877 15.48 0.74 -31.73
N ASP A 878 16.56 1.48 -31.51
CA ASP A 878 17.45 2.01 -32.55
C ASP A 878 18.91 1.58 -32.30
N ARG A 879 19.07 0.36 -31.78
CA ARG A 879 20.35 -0.27 -31.47
C ARG A 879 21.22 0.53 -30.49
N GLY A 880 20.56 1.09 -29.48
CA GLY A 880 21.20 1.77 -28.37
C GLY A 880 21.49 3.25 -28.57
N LYS A 881 21.01 3.88 -29.66
CA LYS A 881 21.18 5.33 -29.92
C LYS A 881 20.26 6.20 -29.05
N SER A 882 19.08 5.69 -28.73
CA SER A 882 18.16 6.30 -27.78
C SER A 882 17.57 5.26 -26.83
N TRP A 883 17.40 5.68 -25.58
CA TRP A 883 16.90 4.87 -24.48
C TRP A 883 15.74 5.58 -23.80
N GLN A 884 14.64 4.85 -23.60
CA GLN A 884 13.45 5.35 -22.94
C GLN A 884 13.18 4.53 -21.69
N TYR A 885 12.74 5.19 -20.61
CA TYR A 885 12.19 4.50 -19.45
C TYR A 885 11.07 3.55 -19.87
N LEU A 886 11.17 2.29 -19.43
CA LEU A 886 10.16 1.27 -19.68
C LEU A 886 9.31 1.04 -18.43
N SER A 887 9.95 0.74 -17.30
CA SER A 887 9.27 0.37 -16.05
C SER A 887 10.19 0.48 -14.83
N THR A 888 9.61 0.43 -13.64
CA THR A 888 10.32 0.20 -12.38
C THR A 888 10.17 -1.26 -11.98
N VAL A 889 11.30 -1.94 -11.74
CA VAL A 889 11.33 -3.34 -11.29
C VAL A 889 11.06 -3.41 -9.79
N SER A 890 11.74 -2.55 -9.03
CA SER A 890 11.65 -2.55 -7.57
C SER A 890 12.00 -1.20 -6.98
N TYR A 891 11.22 -0.79 -5.98
CA TYR A 891 11.54 0.30 -5.07
C TYR A 891 10.94 0.00 -3.70
N ASN A 892 11.77 -0.19 -2.68
CA ASN A 892 11.32 -0.29 -1.30
C ASN A 892 12.01 0.77 -0.44
N PRO A 893 11.31 1.87 -0.07
CA PRO A 893 11.89 2.92 0.75
C PRO A 893 12.21 2.48 2.18
N GLN A 894 11.65 1.35 2.65
CA GLN A 894 11.84 0.81 4.00
C GLN A 894 13.10 -0.05 4.13
N LEU A 895 13.71 -0.52 3.04
CA LEU A 895 14.93 -1.34 3.10
C LEU A 895 16.20 -0.47 3.26
N GLY A 896 16.93 -0.72 4.34
CA GLY A 896 18.33 -0.36 4.55
C GLY A 896 18.77 1.09 4.26
N PHE A 897 20.08 1.29 4.26
CA PHE A 897 20.73 2.51 3.78
C PHE A 897 20.65 2.58 2.25
N GLU A 898 21.12 1.54 1.59
CA GLU A 898 21.12 1.41 0.14
C GLU A 898 19.98 0.47 -0.27
N GLY A 899 19.15 0.92 -1.24
CA GLY A 899 17.94 0.21 -1.68
C GLY A 899 18.28 -1.01 -2.53
N GLN A 900 17.30 -1.56 -3.27
CA GLN A 900 17.62 -2.60 -4.27
C GLN A 900 18.48 -2.00 -5.39
N ASN A 901 19.52 -2.75 -5.80
CA ASN A 901 20.46 -2.31 -6.82
C ASN A 901 21.31 -3.47 -7.40
N GLU A 902 22.34 -3.09 -8.18
CA GLU A 902 23.33 -3.98 -8.81
C GLU A 902 22.71 -5.14 -9.59
N SER A 903 21.61 -4.84 -10.29
CA SER A 903 20.76 -5.81 -10.94
C SER A 903 21.41 -6.52 -12.11
N ASP A 904 20.93 -7.71 -12.46
CA ASP A 904 21.20 -8.37 -13.73
C ASP A 904 19.90 -8.91 -14.34
N LEU A 905 19.74 -8.73 -15.65
CA LEU A 905 18.54 -9.06 -16.41
C LEU A 905 18.86 -10.21 -17.37
N ILE A 906 18.00 -11.24 -17.34
CA ILE A 906 18.10 -12.39 -18.23
C ILE A 906 16.73 -12.77 -18.77
N ARG A 907 16.72 -13.33 -19.99
CA ARG A 907 15.54 -13.99 -20.55
C ARG A 907 15.60 -15.48 -20.30
N LEU A 908 14.57 -16.02 -19.67
CA LEU A 908 14.42 -17.43 -19.32
C LEU A 908 13.98 -18.27 -20.53
N PRO A 909 14.20 -19.60 -20.51
CA PRO A 909 13.77 -20.50 -21.59
C PRO A 909 12.25 -20.49 -21.82
N SER A 910 11.47 -20.18 -20.78
CA SER A 910 10.02 -19.99 -20.84
C SER A 910 9.60 -18.74 -21.63
N GLY A 911 10.54 -17.86 -21.98
CA GLY A 911 10.29 -16.56 -22.59
C GLY A 911 10.06 -15.43 -21.58
N LEU A 912 9.91 -15.75 -20.29
CA LEU A 912 9.86 -14.76 -19.21
C LEU A 912 11.18 -14.00 -19.10
N LEU A 913 11.14 -12.78 -18.59
CA LEU A 913 12.33 -12.08 -18.11
C LEU A 913 12.46 -12.25 -16.60
N ALA A 914 13.69 -12.31 -16.09
CA ALA A 914 14.00 -12.29 -14.67
C ALA A 914 15.07 -11.24 -14.39
N VAL A 915 14.90 -10.50 -13.29
CA VAL A 915 15.87 -9.54 -12.77
C VAL A 915 16.32 -9.97 -11.39
N PHE A 916 17.62 -10.23 -11.26
CA PHE A 916 18.28 -10.55 -9.99
C PHE A 916 18.85 -9.27 -9.39
N MET A 917 18.74 -9.08 -8.08
CA MET A 917 19.12 -7.84 -7.38
C MET A 917 19.71 -8.17 -6.00
N ARG A 918 20.50 -7.24 -5.45
CA ARG A 918 20.93 -7.31 -4.04
C ARG A 918 20.35 -6.16 -3.21
N THR A 919 20.54 -6.23 -1.90
CA THR A 919 20.16 -5.17 -0.94
C THR A 919 21.38 -4.72 -0.14
N GLY A 920 21.81 -3.47 -0.28
CA GLY A 920 22.70 -2.77 0.67
C GLY A 920 24.12 -3.31 0.99
N ILE A 921 24.87 -2.55 1.80
CA ILE A 921 26.32 -2.69 2.08
C ILE A 921 26.63 -3.89 2.99
N HIS A 922 27.40 -4.85 2.49
CA HIS A 922 27.90 -6.01 3.24
C HIS A 922 28.83 -5.62 4.41
N GLY A 923 28.65 -6.21 5.59
CA GLY A 923 29.57 -6.10 6.74
C GLY A 923 29.42 -4.85 7.61
N TYR A 924 28.28 -4.15 7.52
CA TYR A 924 27.99 -3.00 8.38
C TYR A 924 27.56 -3.44 9.79
N VAL A 925 28.00 -2.66 10.78
CA VAL A 925 27.55 -2.73 12.17
C VAL A 925 26.84 -1.43 12.46
N ASP A 926 25.57 -1.49 12.85
CA ASP A 926 24.83 -0.27 13.12
C ASP A 926 25.23 0.38 14.45
N LYS A 927 24.68 1.57 14.72
CA LYS A 927 24.96 2.32 15.96
C LYS A 927 24.59 1.55 17.25
N HIS A 928 23.86 0.45 17.13
CA HIS A 928 23.46 -0.45 18.22
C HIS A 928 24.29 -1.73 18.26
N GLY A 929 25.37 -1.83 17.48
CA GLY A 929 26.25 -3.00 17.46
C GLY A 929 25.69 -4.19 16.66
N ARG A 930 24.56 -4.05 15.96
CA ARG A 930 23.96 -5.14 15.19
C ARG A 930 24.76 -5.38 13.92
N LYS A 931 25.33 -6.58 13.79
CA LYS A 931 26.07 -7.05 12.60
C LYS A 931 25.10 -7.73 11.63
N ASN A 932 25.36 -7.62 10.32
CA ASN A 932 24.71 -8.41 9.26
C ASN A 932 23.17 -8.39 9.30
N LEU A 933 22.56 -7.23 9.01
CA LEU A 933 21.15 -7.16 8.62
C LEU A 933 20.92 -8.08 7.39
N ASP A 934 19.78 -8.77 7.31
CA ASP A 934 19.34 -9.61 6.18
C ASP A 934 19.66 -8.93 4.83
N GLN A 935 20.62 -9.48 4.06
CA GLN A 935 20.97 -9.01 2.71
C GLN A 935 20.63 -10.04 1.65
N PRO A 936 19.33 -10.34 1.46
CA PRO A 936 18.91 -11.37 0.53
C PRO A 936 19.31 -11.02 -0.90
N LEU A 937 19.70 -12.05 -1.64
CA LEU A 937 19.59 -11.99 -3.08
C LEU A 937 18.10 -12.07 -3.46
N LEU A 938 17.68 -11.17 -4.34
CA LEU A 938 16.30 -11.00 -4.75
C LEU A 938 16.12 -11.34 -6.23
N VAL A 939 14.93 -11.79 -6.59
CA VAL A 939 14.51 -12.03 -7.97
C VAL A 939 13.10 -11.47 -8.22
N SER A 940 12.87 -10.89 -9.40
CA SER A 940 11.56 -10.47 -9.89
C SER A 940 11.39 -10.91 -11.34
N TRP A 941 10.17 -11.27 -11.73
CA TRP A 941 9.86 -11.79 -13.07
C TRP A 941 8.93 -10.87 -13.85
N SER A 942 9.08 -10.88 -15.16
CA SER A 942 8.18 -10.22 -16.10
C SER A 942 7.74 -11.17 -17.20
N ALA A 943 6.44 -11.21 -17.47
CA ALA A 943 5.84 -12.02 -18.53
C ALA A 943 5.54 -11.23 -19.82
N ASP A 944 5.81 -9.93 -19.82
CA ASP A 944 5.40 -8.97 -20.85
C ASP A 944 6.59 -8.14 -21.36
N ASN A 945 7.75 -8.80 -21.48
CA ASN A 945 9.00 -8.20 -21.96
C ASN A 945 9.40 -6.94 -21.19
N GLY A 946 9.21 -6.97 -19.87
CA GLY A 946 9.72 -5.98 -18.94
C GLY A 946 8.83 -4.77 -18.75
N THR A 947 7.54 -4.84 -19.12
CA THR A 947 6.60 -3.73 -18.87
C THR A 947 6.01 -3.80 -17.45
N ASN A 948 5.71 -5.00 -16.94
CA ASN A 948 5.32 -5.23 -15.55
C ASN A 948 6.22 -6.28 -14.90
N TRP A 949 6.38 -6.15 -13.58
CA TRP A 949 7.27 -6.97 -12.75
C TRP A 949 6.52 -7.50 -11.53
N SER A 950 6.82 -8.73 -11.11
CA SER A 950 6.33 -9.28 -9.84
C SER A 950 7.00 -8.60 -8.65
N ASP A 951 6.40 -8.69 -7.47
CA ASP A 951 7.09 -8.28 -6.23
C ASP A 951 8.41 -9.05 -6.07
N PRO A 952 9.52 -8.37 -5.70
CA PRO A 952 10.81 -9.04 -5.49
C PRO A 952 10.73 -10.12 -4.42
N GLN A 953 11.13 -11.34 -4.77
CA GLN A 953 11.17 -12.50 -3.89
C GLN A 953 12.59 -12.76 -3.40
N ARG A 954 12.72 -13.23 -2.16
CA ARG A 954 14.01 -13.67 -1.58
C ARG A 954 14.37 -15.06 -2.08
N ILE A 955 15.63 -15.26 -2.46
CA ILE A 955 16.13 -16.57 -2.91
C ILE A 955 16.54 -17.42 -1.70
N HIS A 956 16.00 -18.64 -1.64
CA HIS A 956 16.33 -19.63 -0.61
C HIS A 956 16.82 -20.93 -1.26
N VAL A 957 17.75 -21.61 -0.59
CA VAL A 957 18.18 -22.98 -0.88
C VAL A 957 17.88 -23.80 0.37
N GLY A 958 16.87 -24.68 0.29
CA GLY A 958 16.23 -25.25 1.48
C GLY A 958 15.68 -24.12 2.37
N ASP A 959 15.95 -24.19 3.68
CA ASP A 959 15.57 -23.15 4.64
C ASP A 959 16.61 -22.00 4.72
N ARG A 960 17.70 -22.08 3.96
CA ARG A 960 18.80 -21.11 4.03
C ARG A 960 18.56 -19.96 3.06
N LEU A 961 18.49 -18.75 3.61
CA LEU A 961 18.45 -17.52 2.81
C LEU A 961 19.79 -17.31 2.10
N ILE A 962 19.74 -17.10 0.79
CA ILE A 962 20.92 -16.77 0.00
C ILE A 962 21.17 -15.27 0.08
N ALA A 963 22.33 -14.90 0.60
CA ALA A 963 22.82 -13.53 0.69
C ALA A 963 24.07 -13.33 -0.17
N GLY A 964 24.25 -12.12 -0.68
CA GLY A 964 25.41 -11.76 -1.49
C GLY A 964 25.22 -10.45 -2.22
N ILE A 965 26.30 -9.99 -2.84
CA ILE A 965 26.29 -8.80 -3.68
C ILE A 965 26.57 -9.17 -5.13
N TYR A 966 26.42 -8.18 -6.00
CA TYR A 966 26.92 -8.20 -7.37
C TYR A 966 26.47 -9.42 -8.21
N PRO A 967 25.16 -9.78 -8.25
CA PRO A 967 24.70 -10.98 -8.93
C PRO A 967 24.93 -10.97 -10.44
N ARG A 968 25.15 -12.16 -11.00
CA ARG A 968 25.18 -12.42 -12.45
C ARG A 968 24.35 -13.66 -12.74
N ALA A 969 23.57 -13.64 -13.80
CA ALA A 969 22.76 -14.77 -14.25
C ALA A 969 23.18 -15.18 -15.66
N LEU A 970 23.21 -16.49 -15.93
CA LEU A 970 23.39 -17.05 -17.27
C LEU A 970 22.57 -18.32 -17.45
N LEU A 971 22.25 -18.64 -18.70
CA LEU A 971 21.62 -19.92 -19.07
C LEU A 971 22.60 -20.77 -19.85
N THR A 972 22.71 -22.05 -19.49
CA THR A 972 23.42 -23.04 -20.30
C THR A 972 22.59 -23.46 -21.51
N LYS A 973 23.21 -24.13 -22.50
CA LYS A 973 22.48 -24.73 -23.64
C LYS A 973 21.49 -25.81 -23.23
N GLN A 974 21.64 -26.38 -22.03
CA GLN A 974 20.69 -27.35 -21.45
C GLN A 974 19.57 -26.67 -20.64
N ASN A 975 19.40 -25.35 -20.74
CA ASN A 975 18.40 -24.59 -19.99
C ASN A 975 18.55 -24.74 -18.47
N VAL A 976 19.79 -24.82 -17.99
CA VAL A 976 20.10 -24.67 -16.56
C VAL A 976 20.42 -23.20 -16.32
N LEU A 977 19.66 -22.56 -15.44
CA LEU A 977 19.93 -21.18 -15.02
C LEU A 977 20.98 -21.23 -13.92
N ALA A 978 22.08 -20.50 -14.07
CA ALA A 978 23.10 -20.34 -13.06
C ALA A 978 23.10 -18.90 -12.56
N VAL A 979 23.10 -18.71 -11.24
CA VAL A 979 23.18 -17.40 -10.60
C VAL A 979 24.40 -17.36 -9.70
N LEU A 980 25.32 -16.46 -10.04
CA LEU A 980 26.51 -16.15 -9.27
C LEU A 980 26.13 -15.22 -8.12
N ARG A 981 26.60 -15.54 -6.91
CA ARG A 981 26.64 -14.61 -5.77
C ARG A 981 28.08 -14.34 -5.36
N CYS A 982 28.33 -13.11 -4.94
CA CYS A 982 29.65 -12.65 -4.53
C CYS A 982 29.66 -12.15 -3.08
N ARG A 983 30.76 -12.38 -2.37
CA ARG A 983 31.05 -12.07 -0.95
C ARG A 983 30.08 -12.71 0.07
N PRO A 984 30.59 -13.20 1.22
CA PRO A 984 32.01 -13.32 1.56
C PRO A 984 32.71 -14.39 0.70
N ASP A 985 31.99 -15.42 0.26
CA ASP A 985 32.47 -16.47 -0.65
C ASP A 985 32.14 -16.16 -2.12
N GLY A 986 32.79 -16.87 -3.05
CA GLY A 986 32.36 -16.97 -4.44
C GLY A 986 31.61 -18.29 -4.65
N SER A 987 30.34 -18.21 -5.03
CA SER A 987 29.53 -19.41 -5.27
C SER A 987 28.50 -19.23 -6.38
N VAL A 988 28.07 -20.35 -6.95
CA VAL A 988 27.01 -20.41 -7.96
C VAL A 988 25.88 -21.30 -7.44
N ILE A 989 24.65 -20.85 -7.61
CA ILE A 989 23.44 -21.66 -7.43
C ILE A 989 22.81 -21.95 -8.79
N PHE A 990 22.21 -23.12 -8.95
CA PHE A 990 21.60 -23.54 -10.21
C PHE A 990 20.10 -23.75 -10.06
N SER A 991 19.34 -23.36 -11.07
CA SER A 991 17.94 -23.77 -11.23
C SER A 991 17.90 -24.79 -12.38
N PRO A 992 17.69 -26.09 -12.09
CA PRO A 992 17.80 -27.18 -13.08
C PRO A 992 16.85 -27.05 -14.27
N ASN A 993 15.66 -26.52 -14.04
CA ASN A 993 14.61 -26.30 -15.05
C ASN A 993 14.71 -24.92 -15.72
N GLY A 994 15.59 -24.05 -15.23
CA GLY A 994 15.90 -22.76 -15.83
C GLY A 994 14.86 -21.66 -15.56
N ASP A 995 13.93 -21.85 -14.62
CA ASP A 995 12.86 -20.88 -14.32
C ASP A 995 13.15 -19.98 -13.09
N GLY A 996 14.14 -20.35 -12.27
CA GLY A 996 14.49 -19.64 -11.03
C GLY A 996 13.49 -19.85 -9.88
N GLY A 997 12.56 -20.79 -10.00
CA GLY A 997 11.59 -21.15 -8.95
C GLY A 997 12.15 -22.16 -7.93
N PHE A 998 13.10 -23.00 -8.35
CA PHE A 998 13.79 -23.96 -7.50
C PHE A 998 15.30 -23.87 -7.69
N TRP A 999 16.05 -24.08 -6.61
CA TRP A 999 17.51 -23.91 -6.56
C TRP A 999 18.20 -25.19 -6.07
N SER A 1000 19.35 -25.49 -6.65
CA SER A 1000 20.28 -26.51 -6.18
C SER A 1000 20.93 -26.08 -4.88
N ASP A 1001 21.67 -27.01 -4.26
CA ASP A 1001 22.67 -26.67 -3.28
C ASP A 1001 23.67 -25.65 -3.84
N GLU A 1002 24.29 -24.91 -2.93
CA GLU A 1002 25.26 -23.89 -3.28
C GLU A 1002 26.62 -24.48 -3.60
N HIS A 1003 27.13 -24.18 -4.79
CA HIS A 1003 28.44 -24.64 -5.24
C HIS A 1003 29.48 -23.55 -5.05
N ILE A 1004 30.20 -23.64 -3.94
CA ILE A 1004 31.26 -22.70 -3.57
C ILE A 1004 32.53 -23.06 -4.35
N TYR A 1005 33.01 -22.14 -5.19
CA TYR A 1005 34.27 -22.30 -5.94
C TYR A 1005 35.41 -21.48 -5.36
N TYR A 1006 35.12 -20.54 -4.45
CA TYR A 1006 36.09 -19.74 -3.74
C TYR A 1006 35.63 -19.50 -2.30
N ARG A 1007 36.45 -19.90 -1.33
CA ARG A 1007 36.33 -19.50 0.09
C ARG A 1007 37.55 -18.66 0.45
N PRO A 1008 37.39 -17.39 0.84
CA PRO A 1008 38.50 -16.64 1.41
C PRO A 1008 38.78 -17.20 2.79
N GLY A 1009 39.89 -17.93 2.95
CA GLY A 1009 40.50 -18.15 4.26
C GLY A 1009 41.23 -16.88 4.73
N ASN A 1010 42.39 -17.03 5.38
CA ASN A 1010 43.35 -15.93 5.65
C ASN A 1010 44.08 -15.44 4.37
N GLY A 1011 43.42 -15.52 3.21
CA GLY A 1011 44.01 -15.36 1.88
C GLY A 1011 44.02 -13.91 1.33
N PRO A 1012 44.38 -13.73 0.04
CA PRO A 1012 44.38 -12.42 -0.63
C PRO A 1012 43.00 -11.74 -0.59
N ARG A 1013 42.97 -10.39 -0.54
CA ARG A 1013 41.72 -9.63 -0.46
C ARG A 1013 40.85 -9.90 -1.70
N HIS A 1014 39.58 -10.25 -1.46
CA HIS A 1014 38.59 -10.56 -2.48
C HIS A 1014 37.73 -9.34 -2.81
N ALA A 1015 37.58 -8.99 -4.10
CA ALA A 1015 36.79 -7.81 -4.47
C ALA A 1015 35.29 -8.07 -4.52
N GLY A 1016 34.85 -9.30 -4.74
CA GLY A 1016 33.42 -9.62 -4.89
C GLY A 1016 32.72 -8.96 -6.09
N MET A 1017 33.45 -8.40 -7.04
CA MET A 1017 32.91 -7.85 -8.28
C MET A 1017 33.27 -8.76 -9.45
N GLN A 1018 32.66 -9.94 -9.44
CA GLN A 1018 32.93 -11.04 -10.35
C GLN A 1018 31.95 -11.02 -11.53
N ASP A 1019 32.30 -11.75 -12.58
CA ASP A 1019 31.44 -11.94 -13.75
C ASP A 1019 31.55 -13.40 -14.22
N MET A 1020 30.68 -13.81 -15.14
CA MET A 1020 30.75 -15.13 -15.74
C MET A 1020 30.16 -15.14 -17.15
N ALA A 1021 30.73 -15.98 -18.01
CA ALA A 1021 30.22 -16.19 -19.36
C ALA A 1021 30.34 -17.67 -19.77
N LEU A 1022 29.51 -18.10 -20.72
CA LEU A 1022 29.63 -19.43 -21.31
C LEU A 1022 30.87 -19.51 -22.21
N ILE A 1023 31.73 -20.50 -21.96
CA ILE A 1023 32.87 -20.84 -22.82
C ILE A 1023 32.66 -22.16 -23.57
N GLY A 1024 31.54 -22.84 -23.30
CA GLY A 1024 31.07 -24.05 -23.95
C GLY A 1024 29.55 -24.25 -23.74
N PRO A 1025 28.95 -25.32 -24.28
CA PRO A 1025 27.51 -25.59 -24.16
C PRO A 1025 27.00 -25.58 -22.72
N ASN A 1026 27.79 -26.15 -21.82
CA ASN A 1026 27.45 -26.41 -20.42
C ASN A 1026 28.54 -25.94 -19.45
N THR A 1027 29.56 -25.26 -19.98
CA THR A 1027 30.72 -24.82 -19.21
C THR A 1027 30.73 -23.30 -19.17
N MET A 1028 30.56 -22.75 -17.97
CA MET A 1028 30.75 -21.33 -17.69
C MET A 1028 32.16 -21.10 -17.16
N LEU A 1029 32.77 -19.98 -17.53
CA LEU A 1029 33.99 -19.48 -16.90
C LEU A 1029 33.57 -18.38 -15.93
N VAL A 1030 33.75 -18.62 -14.64
CA VAL A 1030 33.58 -17.59 -13.61
C VAL A 1030 34.90 -16.85 -13.46
N VAL A 1031 34.89 -15.52 -13.60
CA VAL A 1031 36.08 -14.68 -13.45
C VAL A 1031 36.12 -14.06 -12.06
N ASP A 1032 37.10 -14.50 -11.28
CA ASP A 1032 37.27 -14.17 -9.87
C ASP A 1032 38.34 -13.07 -9.69
N VAL A 1033 38.04 -12.04 -8.89
CA VAL A 1033 38.94 -10.89 -8.69
C VAL A 1033 39.63 -10.98 -7.33
N VAL A 1034 40.95 -11.11 -7.36
CA VAL A 1034 41.80 -11.26 -6.18
C VAL A 1034 42.89 -10.20 -6.13
N HIS A 1035 43.27 -9.76 -4.93
CA HIS A 1035 44.36 -8.81 -4.73
C HIS A 1035 45.62 -9.52 -4.23
N LYS A 1036 46.65 -9.58 -5.08
CA LYS A 1036 47.98 -10.14 -4.77
C LYS A 1036 49.07 -9.11 -5.15
N GLY A 1037 49.21 -8.05 -4.34
CA GLY A 1037 50.05 -6.87 -4.68
C GLY A 1037 49.42 -5.93 -5.72
N ALA A 1038 48.67 -6.47 -6.70
CA ALA A 1038 47.79 -5.76 -7.61
C ALA A 1038 46.48 -6.54 -7.82
N TRP A 1039 45.45 -5.90 -8.39
CA TRP A 1039 44.21 -6.58 -8.81
C TRP A 1039 44.49 -7.51 -9.98
N ARG A 1040 44.07 -8.77 -9.84
CA ARG A 1040 44.23 -9.82 -10.86
C ARG A 1040 42.94 -10.61 -11.00
N VAL A 1041 42.81 -11.29 -12.14
CA VAL A 1041 41.66 -12.16 -12.43
C VAL A 1041 42.11 -13.61 -12.52
N GLU A 1042 41.38 -14.50 -11.86
CA GLU A 1042 41.49 -15.95 -11.98
C GLU A 1042 40.20 -16.50 -12.58
N GLY A 1043 40.29 -17.23 -13.70
CA GLY A 1043 39.16 -17.91 -14.32
C GLY A 1043 38.94 -19.30 -13.70
N VAL A 1044 37.70 -19.62 -13.35
CA VAL A 1044 37.29 -20.93 -12.82
C VAL A 1044 36.25 -21.54 -13.76
N PRO A 1045 36.60 -22.55 -14.57
CA PRO A 1045 35.63 -23.26 -15.39
C PRO A 1045 34.69 -24.09 -14.49
N ILE A 1046 33.38 -23.94 -14.64
CA ILE A 1046 32.36 -24.75 -13.97
C ILE A 1046 31.50 -25.39 -15.06
N THR A 1047 31.48 -26.72 -15.09
CA THR A 1047 30.64 -27.49 -16.02
C THR A 1047 29.45 -28.04 -15.25
N VAL A 1048 28.25 -27.87 -15.81
CA VAL A 1048 26.99 -28.40 -15.23
C VAL A 1048 26.22 -29.21 -16.26
N THR A 1049 25.93 -30.46 -15.94
CA THR A 1049 25.19 -31.40 -16.80
C THR A 1049 23.98 -31.96 -16.07
N LYS A 1050 22.88 -32.17 -16.81
CA LYS A 1050 21.73 -32.94 -16.30
C LYS A 1050 22.05 -34.43 -16.40
N LYS A 1051 21.93 -35.18 -15.30
CA LYS A 1051 22.12 -36.64 -15.34
C LYS A 1051 21.02 -37.32 -16.15
N ALA A 1052 21.39 -38.32 -16.95
CA ALA A 1052 20.44 -39.18 -17.65
C ALA A 1052 19.74 -40.10 -16.64
N ARG A 1053 18.41 -40.19 -16.71
CA ARG A 1053 17.61 -41.06 -15.83
C ARG A 1053 17.98 -42.52 -16.09
N LYS A 1054 18.52 -43.24 -15.10
CA LYS A 1054 18.50 -44.71 -15.13
C LYS A 1054 17.03 -45.12 -14.98
N VAL A 1055 16.42 -45.59 -16.06
CA VAL A 1055 15.10 -46.21 -16.01
C VAL A 1055 15.30 -47.60 -15.41
N GLU A 1056 15.21 -47.74 -14.09
CA GLU A 1056 14.94 -49.05 -13.51
C GLU A 1056 13.50 -49.41 -13.81
N ARG A 1057 13.30 -50.47 -14.60
CA ARG A 1057 11.97 -51.04 -14.84
C ARG A 1057 11.44 -51.56 -13.50
N PRO A 1058 10.23 -51.17 -13.08
CA PRO A 1058 9.69 -51.64 -11.81
C PRO A 1058 9.48 -53.17 -11.87
N ARG A 1059 9.91 -53.87 -10.81
CA ARG A 1059 9.57 -55.26 -10.54
C ARG A 1059 8.20 -55.35 -9.87
#